data_AF-A0AAN9PWK2-F1
#
_entry.id   AF-A0AAN9PWK2-F1
#
_cell.length_a   1.000
_cell.length_b   1.000
_cell.length_c   1.000
_cell.angle_alpha   90.00
_cell.angle_beta   90.00
_cell.angle_gamma   90.00
#
_symmetry.space_group_name_H-M   'P 1'
#
loop_
_entity.id
_entity.type
_entity.pdbx_description
1 polymer ?
#
loop_
_entity_poly.entity_id
_entity_poly.type
_entity_poly.pdbx_seq_one_letter_code
_entity_poly.pdbx_strand_id
1 'polypeptide(L)'
;MLSLRLTSFTHLFSPPSSAAIARRSPAILRRRHYLRSRPIAASFSAQSAAAETQDRVDNSKNRVPDRVITPRSQDFNAWYLDVIANAELADYGPVRGTMVIRPYGYAIWEAIQEYLNVKFKETGHSNMYFPQFIPYSFIEKEASHVEGFSPELALVTIGGGKELEEKLVVRPTSETIVNHMFTQWIHSYRDLPLLINQWANVTRWEMRTKPFVRTLEFLWQEGHTAHATPEEAENEAIQMIDIYTKFSYEQAAIPVVAGRKSKVETFAGACKTYTIEAMMGDKKALQAGTSHNLGQNFARAFGTQFTDENGLREYVWQTSWAISTRFVGGIIMTHGDDAGLMLPPKIAPIQVVIVPIWKKDDEKVAVLDAASSVKDVLQRSGIKVKLDDSDQRTPGWKFNFWEMKGVPLRIEIGPRDVSSGSVVISRRDIPGKQGKVFGISMEPSNLEAYVKDKLDEIQSSLLEKAIAFRDSNIIDVSTYDDLKAAISQGKWARGPWSASDEDELKVKEETGATIRCFPFDQPQGIKRCLMTGDPAEEVAIFAKYFRTITSIPIPRNVAIATPKMPELLSNNEMYDMEEEVVKHPIQRLTKETKQRTVGEFLVWFCYVKFANAVQNVTSSVSLFLEFCRSALCGLWRDLPLSHVIIIIITSCLTEQGSVLFYACQCDFLCDPNASIDDKCESRLYVGNLDLRITEAALLKMFSPFGKIVSEDFLWHTRGPKRGEPRGFAFIEYSTKEEAELAKEKMHGRLACGRPLVVRLASEKCMLETSDNPTKATGEGHKMHFSGGGSSMGQTSRNAKIAAIKNKLKSLEEESSRSKKQKQTDNIS
;
A
#
# COMPACT_ATOMS: atom_id res chain seq x y z
N MET A 1 15.23 18.21 67.07
CA MET A 1 16.30 17.63 67.91
C MET A 1 17.45 17.18 67.00
N LEU A 2 18.62 16.83 67.56
CA LEU A 2 19.95 16.56 66.95
C LEU A 2 19.94 16.07 65.48
N SER A 3 20.73 16.58 64.52
CA SER A 3 22.19 16.91 64.48
C SER A 3 23.10 15.71 64.20
N LEU A 4 23.90 15.79 63.12
CA LEU A 4 25.32 15.38 63.07
C LEU A 4 26.07 16.08 61.90
N ARG A 5 27.38 16.29 62.08
CA ARG A 5 28.30 17.10 61.22
C ARG A 5 29.13 16.15 60.31
N LEU A 6 29.78 16.59 59.22
CA LEU A 6 31.12 17.22 59.21
C LEU A 6 31.61 17.64 57.80
N THR A 7 32.78 18.32 57.75
CA THR A 7 33.45 18.95 56.60
C THR A 7 34.95 18.55 56.57
N SER A 8 35.83 18.79 55.58
CA SER A 8 35.79 19.63 54.36
C SER A 8 36.96 19.33 53.39
N PHE A 9 36.96 19.99 52.22
CA PHE A 9 38.10 20.37 51.33
C PHE A 9 39.08 19.32 50.73
N THR A 10 39.44 19.55 49.46
CA THR A 10 40.66 19.04 48.78
C THR A 10 41.28 20.13 47.89
N HIS A 11 42.60 20.06 47.63
CA HIS A 11 43.38 21.10 46.94
C HIS A 11 44.54 20.49 46.11
N LEU A 12 44.81 21.08 44.93
CA LEU A 12 46.11 21.19 44.21
C LEU A 12 46.77 19.90 43.65
N PHE A 13 47.32 19.87 42.42
CA PHE A 13 48.56 20.57 41.99
C PHE A 13 48.57 20.99 40.48
N SER A 14 49.59 21.77 40.07
CA SER A 14 49.87 22.33 38.71
C SER A 14 51.35 22.02 38.31
N PRO A 15 52.07 22.62 37.30
CA PRO A 15 51.81 23.72 36.32
C PRO A 15 52.45 23.43 34.89
N PRO A 16 53.09 24.36 34.10
CA PRO A 16 52.67 25.63 33.44
C PRO A 16 52.97 25.75 31.90
N SER A 17 52.50 26.80 31.20
CA SER A 17 53.34 27.85 30.53
C SER A 17 52.60 28.86 29.60
N SER A 18 53.02 30.14 29.69
CA SER A 18 53.05 31.29 28.71
C SER A 18 52.05 31.42 27.52
N ALA A 19 51.62 32.62 27.08
CA ALA A 19 51.75 34.01 27.54
C ALA A 19 50.78 34.94 26.74
N ALA A 20 50.55 36.18 27.20
CA ALA A 20 49.57 37.12 26.62
C ALA A 20 50.21 38.33 25.88
N ILE A 21 49.53 38.88 24.87
CA ILE A 21 49.80 40.22 24.29
C ILE A 21 48.49 41.01 24.12
N ALA A 22 48.57 42.33 24.29
CA ALA A 22 47.43 43.23 24.52
C ALA A 22 46.82 43.92 23.28
N ARG A 23 45.66 44.54 23.51
CA ARG A 23 44.86 45.35 22.57
C ARG A 23 45.62 46.56 21.99
N ARG A 24 45.36 46.89 20.72
CA ARG A 24 45.23 48.27 20.20
C ARG A 24 44.21 48.31 19.04
N SER A 25 43.35 49.32 19.02
CA SER A 25 42.48 49.67 17.88
C SER A 25 43.29 50.36 16.77
N PRO A 26 42.75 50.52 15.55
CA PRO A 26 42.25 51.85 15.22
C PRO A 26 41.05 51.96 14.25
N ALA A 27 40.35 53.10 14.40
CA ALA A 27 39.68 53.95 13.41
C ALA A 27 39.16 53.39 12.06
N ILE A 28 37.83 53.53 11.91
CA ILE A 28 37.12 54.22 10.81
C ILE A 28 37.97 54.63 9.60
N LEU A 29 37.64 54.10 8.42
CA LEU A 29 37.76 54.85 7.16
C LEU A 29 36.54 54.61 6.26
N ARG A 30 35.75 55.66 6.02
CA ARG A 30 34.70 55.66 4.98
C ARG A 30 35.37 55.72 3.60
N ARG A 31 34.97 54.87 2.66
CA ARG A 31 35.05 55.19 1.23
C ARG A 31 33.73 54.86 0.52
N ARG A 32 33.16 55.90 -0.11
CA ARG A 32 32.07 55.78 -1.08
C ARG A 32 32.62 55.13 -2.34
N HIS A 33 31.88 54.18 -2.91
CA HIS A 33 31.87 53.97 -4.36
C HIS A 33 30.43 54.12 -4.87
N TYR A 34 30.19 55.21 -5.59
CA TYR A 34 29.01 55.34 -6.44
C TYR A 34 29.24 54.46 -7.67
N LEU A 35 28.36 53.49 -7.91
CA LEU A 35 28.09 53.01 -9.27
C LEU A 35 26.58 53.02 -9.51
N ARG A 36 26.23 53.59 -10.67
CA ARG A 36 24.89 54.00 -11.06
C ARG A 36 24.59 53.33 -12.39
N SER A 37 23.76 52.29 -12.38
CA SER A 37 23.35 51.58 -13.60
C SER A 37 21.82 51.47 -13.65
N ARG A 38 21.24 52.18 -14.62
CA ARG A 38 19.82 52.11 -15.00
C ARG A 38 19.51 50.76 -15.65
N PRO A 39 18.25 50.27 -15.63
CA PRO A 39 17.81 49.27 -16.59
C PRO A 39 17.77 49.90 -18.00
N ILE A 40 18.33 49.19 -18.99
CA ILE A 40 18.16 49.54 -20.40
C ILE A 40 16.91 48.83 -20.91
N ALA A 41 15.88 49.61 -21.23
CA ALA A 41 14.82 49.16 -22.11
C ALA A 41 15.27 49.37 -23.56
N ALA A 42 15.05 48.37 -24.41
CA ALA A 42 15.07 48.52 -25.86
C ALA A 42 13.65 48.27 -26.39
N SER A 43 13.13 49.23 -27.14
CA SER A 43 11.79 49.24 -27.72
C SER A 43 11.86 49.29 -29.26
N PHE A 44 10.69 49.42 -29.90
CA PHE A 44 10.37 49.56 -31.34
C PHE A 44 9.79 48.27 -32.01
N SER A 45 8.64 48.32 -32.69
CA SER A 45 7.59 49.36 -32.74
C SER A 45 6.28 48.90 -33.40
N ALA A 46 5.16 49.58 -33.06
CA ALA A 46 4.00 49.93 -33.92
C ALA A 46 3.17 48.77 -34.56
N GLN A 47 1.86 48.86 -34.80
CA GLN A 47 0.72 49.77 -34.48
C GLN A 47 -0.55 48.87 -34.61
N SER A 48 -1.75 49.14 -34.09
CA SER A 48 -2.59 50.32 -34.37
C SER A 48 -3.87 50.37 -33.51
N ALA A 49 -4.37 51.59 -33.30
CA ALA A 49 -5.79 52.00 -33.22
C ALA A 49 -6.76 51.40 -32.17
N ALA A 50 -7.20 52.31 -31.31
CA ALA A 50 -8.28 52.27 -30.33
C ALA A 50 -9.65 51.70 -30.78
N ALA A 51 -10.37 51.15 -29.80
CA ALA A 51 -11.78 51.42 -29.57
C ALA A 51 -12.06 51.35 -28.06
N GLU A 52 -12.71 52.37 -27.49
CA GLU A 52 -13.16 52.38 -26.09
C GLU A 52 -14.54 51.73 -25.98
N THR A 53 -14.72 50.82 -25.03
CA THR A 53 -16.04 50.47 -24.49
C THR A 53 -15.95 50.26 -22.98
N GLN A 54 -16.70 51.07 -22.24
CA GLN A 54 -16.86 50.93 -20.80
C GLN A 54 -17.84 49.79 -20.50
N ASP A 55 -17.34 48.62 -20.10
CA ASP A 55 -18.17 47.58 -19.51
C ASP A 55 -17.91 47.43 -18.01
N ARG A 56 -18.98 47.53 -17.23
CA ARG A 56 -18.96 47.33 -15.78
C ARG A 56 -18.70 45.85 -15.49
N VAL A 57 -17.49 45.52 -15.02
CA VAL A 57 -17.16 44.17 -14.57
C VAL A 57 -17.94 43.85 -13.30
N ASP A 58 -19.05 43.12 -13.45
CA ASP A 58 -19.84 42.57 -12.34
C ASP A 58 -19.00 41.50 -11.61
N ASN A 59 -18.52 41.84 -10.42
CA ASN A 59 -17.50 41.10 -9.70
C ASN A 59 -18.09 39.92 -8.88
N SER A 60 -18.97 39.13 -9.52
CA SER A 60 -19.88 38.18 -8.86
C SER A 60 -19.58 36.69 -9.11
N LYS A 61 -18.60 36.34 -9.97
CA LYS A 61 -18.32 34.95 -10.38
C LYS A 61 -16.85 34.55 -10.33
N ASN A 62 -16.28 34.56 -9.12
CA ASN A 62 -15.07 33.78 -8.80
C ASN A 62 -15.07 33.30 -7.33
N ARG A 63 -16.20 32.73 -6.88
CA ARG A 63 -16.17 31.87 -5.71
C ARG A 63 -15.51 30.56 -6.10
N VAL A 64 -14.32 30.31 -5.58
CA VAL A 64 -13.80 28.93 -5.45
C VAL A 64 -14.90 28.14 -4.74
N PRO A 65 -15.35 26.99 -5.28
CA PRO A 65 -16.37 26.19 -4.59
C PRO A 65 -15.85 25.84 -3.20
N ASP A 66 -16.71 26.00 -2.18
CA ASP A 66 -16.34 25.67 -0.81
C ASP A 66 -15.79 24.23 -0.76
N ARG A 67 -14.67 24.06 -0.05
CA ARG A 67 -13.96 22.78 0.06
C ARG A 67 -14.78 21.82 0.94
N VAL A 68 -15.84 21.25 0.37
CA VAL A 68 -16.72 20.28 1.05
C VAL A 68 -15.93 18.99 1.27
N ILE A 69 -15.86 18.56 2.52
CA ILE A 69 -15.34 17.25 2.93
C ILE A 69 -16.54 16.31 3.04
N THR A 70 -16.41 15.09 2.51
CA THR A 70 -17.40 14.03 2.75
C THR A 70 -17.39 13.65 4.24
N PRO A 71 -18.53 13.59 4.95
CA PRO A 71 -18.56 13.17 6.36
C PRO A 71 -18.06 11.73 6.55
N ARG A 72 -17.32 11.46 7.63
CA ARG A 72 -16.75 10.12 7.93
C ARG A 72 -17.81 9.03 8.02
N SER A 73 -19.00 9.37 8.48
CA SER A 73 -20.15 8.47 8.61
C SER A 73 -20.80 8.09 7.27
N GLN A 74 -20.54 8.86 6.20
CA GLN A 74 -21.05 8.59 4.86
C GLN A 74 -20.08 7.76 4.03
N ASP A 75 -18.82 8.19 3.93
CA ASP A 75 -17.74 7.43 3.26
C ASP A 75 -16.38 7.84 3.82
N PHE A 76 -15.81 7.00 4.69
CA PHE A 76 -14.50 7.22 5.30
C PHE A 76 -13.34 7.23 4.29
N ASN A 77 -13.47 6.59 3.12
CA ASN A 77 -12.44 6.64 2.09
C ASN A 77 -12.50 7.95 1.28
N ALA A 78 -13.71 8.41 0.95
CA ALA A 78 -13.89 9.73 0.33
C ALA A 78 -13.40 10.83 1.28
N TRP A 79 -13.85 10.81 2.54
CA TRP A 79 -13.38 11.71 3.61
C TRP A 79 -11.85 11.78 3.68
N TYR A 80 -11.17 10.63 3.74
CA TYR A 80 -9.71 10.58 3.85
C TYR A 80 -9.00 11.25 2.66
N LEU A 81 -9.51 11.05 1.45
CA LEU A 81 -8.97 11.67 0.23
C LEU A 81 -9.28 13.17 0.17
N ASP A 82 -10.48 13.56 0.57
CA ASP A 82 -10.89 14.96 0.69
C ASP A 82 -10.00 15.70 1.70
N VAL A 83 -9.69 15.09 2.86
CA VAL A 83 -8.79 15.69 3.85
C VAL A 83 -7.38 15.88 3.29
N ILE A 84 -6.81 14.87 2.62
CA ILE A 84 -5.46 14.97 2.03
C ILE A 84 -5.38 16.10 0.99
N ALA A 85 -6.37 16.18 0.09
CA ALA A 85 -6.39 17.19 -0.95
C ALA A 85 -6.63 18.60 -0.37
N ASN A 86 -7.62 18.75 0.52
CA ASN A 86 -8.02 20.06 1.05
C ASN A 86 -7.09 20.61 2.13
N ALA A 87 -6.40 19.74 2.90
CA ALA A 87 -5.31 20.14 3.79
C ALA A 87 -3.97 20.28 3.07
N GLU A 88 -3.88 19.91 1.79
CA GLU A 88 -2.70 20.04 0.93
C GLU A 88 -1.51 19.19 1.40
N LEU A 89 -1.78 17.93 1.78
CA LEU A 89 -0.77 17.00 2.28
C LEU A 89 -0.03 16.27 1.16
N ALA A 90 -0.75 15.81 0.14
CA ALA A 90 -0.19 15.16 -1.03
C ALA A 90 -1.14 15.27 -2.23
N ASP A 91 -0.59 15.28 -3.43
CA ASP A 91 -1.32 15.13 -4.69
C ASP A 91 -1.03 13.74 -5.29
N TYR A 92 -1.89 13.25 -6.20
CA TYR A 92 -1.59 12.03 -6.95
C TYR A 92 -0.46 12.27 -7.95
N GLY A 93 0.53 11.37 -7.97
CA GLY A 93 1.59 11.41 -8.99
C GLY A 93 1.06 10.99 -10.37
N PRO A 94 1.78 11.33 -11.46
CA PRO A 94 1.38 10.98 -12.83
C PRO A 94 1.42 9.46 -13.09
N VAL A 95 2.26 8.72 -12.34
CA VAL A 95 2.30 7.26 -12.35
C VAL A 95 1.26 6.73 -11.36
N ARG A 96 0.39 5.81 -11.81
CA ARG A 96 -0.64 5.20 -10.97
C ARG A 96 -0.03 4.64 -9.68
N GLY A 97 -0.57 5.06 -8.54
CA GLY A 97 -0.17 4.57 -7.22
C GLY A 97 1.01 5.31 -6.58
N THR A 98 1.63 6.27 -7.28
CA THR A 98 2.57 7.22 -6.68
C THR A 98 1.84 8.45 -6.12
N MET A 99 2.52 9.21 -5.25
CA MET A 99 2.03 10.48 -4.71
C MET A 99 3.14 11.51 -4.68
N VAL A 100 2.78 12.78 -4.91
CA VAL A 100 3.66 13.92 -4.65
C VAL A 100 3.35 14.43 -3.25
N ILE A 101 4.22 14.15 -2.29
CA ILE A 101 4.05 14.66 -0.92
C ILE A 101 4.33 16.17 -0.95
N ARG A 102 3.33 16.98 -0.61
CA ARG A 102 3.44 18.45 -0.59
C ARG A 102 4.12 18.91 0.70
N PRO A 103 4.66 20.14 0.77
CA PRO A 103 5.43 20.61 1.93
C PRO A 103 4.73 20.43 3.29
N TYR A 104 3.39 20.56 3.36
CA TYR A 104 2.67 20.38 4.61
C TYR A 104 2.54 18.92 5.05
N GLY A 105 2.46 17.97 4.11
CA GLY A 105 2.52 16.54 4.41
C GLY A 105 3.96 16.04 4.62
N TYR A 106 4.93 16.64 3.93
CA TYR A 106 6.34 16.29 4.08
C TYR A 106 6.89 16.76 5.43
N ALA A 107 6.51 17.95 5.90
CA ALA A 107 6.87 18.44 7.23
C ALA A 107 6.36 17.56 8.39
N ILE A 108 5.26 16.80 8.19
CA ILE A 108 4.83 15.77 9.14
C ILE A 108 5.84 14.61 9.12
N TRP A 109 6.26 14.14 7.95
CA TRP A 109 7.29 13.10 7.82
C TRP A 109 8.65 13.54 8.37
N GLU A 110 9.06 14.80 8.15
CA GLU A 110 10.27 15.38 8.73
C GLU A 110 10.22 15.38 10.27
N ALA A 111 9.07 15.68 10.89
CA ALA A 111 8.92 15.60 12.34
C ALA A 111 9.02 14.16 12.89
N ILE A 112 8.52 13.17 12.15
CA ILE A 112 8.70 11.74 12.47
C ILE A 112 10.17 11.36 12.36
N GLN A 113 10.82 11.79 11.27
CA GLN A 113 12.24 11.54 11.00
C GLN A 113 13.13 12.15 12.07
N GLU A 114 12.93 13.43 12.42
CA GLU A 114 13.73 14.15 13.41
C GLU A 114 13.73 13.44 14.77
N TYR A 115 12.53 13.08 15.28
CA TYR A 115 12.40 12.37 16.55
C TYR A 115 13.07 10.99 16.53
N LEU A 116 12.71 10.14 15.56
CA LEU A 116 13.20 8.76 15.51
C LEU A 116 14.70 8.68 15.24
N ASN A 117 15.23 9.55 14.38
CA ASN A 117 16.65 9.65 14.08
C ASN A 117 17.50 10.06 15.31
N VAL A 118 16.93 10.83 16.25
CA VAL A 118 17.56 11.06 17.56
C VAL A 118 17.50 9.79 18.41
N LYS A 119 16.35 9.11 18.48
CA LYS A 119 16.20 7.89 19.29
C LYS A 119 17.06 6.71 18.84
N PHE A 120 17.27 6.50 17.55
CA PHE A 120 18.19 5.47 17.07
C PHE A 120 19.65 5.80 17.43
N LYS A 121 20.04 7.08 17.39
CA LYS A 121 21.39 7.52 17.80
C LYS A 121 21.60 7.41 19.31
N GLU A 122 20.58 7.64 20.12
CA GLU A 122 20.62 7.40 21.58
C GLU A 122 20.93 5.92 21.89
N THR A 123 20.59 4.99 21.00
CA THR A 123 20.90 3.54 21.13
C THR A 123 22.09 3.07 20.31
N GLY A 124 22.93 3.99 19.82
CA GLY A 124 24.20 3.67 19.15
C GLY A 124 24.11 3.43 17.63
N HIS A 125 22.93 3.54 17.03
CA HIS A 125 22.77 3.32 15.59
C HIS A 125 23.39 4.44 14.75
N SER A 126 24.05 4.05 13.67
CA SER A 126 24.65 4.96 12.69
C SER A 126 23.89 4.97 11.37
N ASN A 127 23.62 6.16 10.83
CA ASN A 127 22.99 6.30 9.52
C ASN A 127 23.99 5.97 8.40
N MET A 128 23.50 5.27 7.38
CA MET A 128 24.15 5.04 6.11
C MET A 128 23.14 5.08 4.96
N TYR A 129 23.58 4.72 3.75
CA TYR A 129 22.73 4.68 2.57
C TYR A 129 23.23 3.59 1.61
N PHE A 130 22.35 2.65 1.25
CA PHE A 130 22.62 1.68 0.19
C PHE A 130 22.03 2.15 -1.16
N PRO A 131 22.63 1.73 -2.29
CA PRO A 131 22.06 1.94 -3.62
C PRO A 131 20.59 1.50 -3.74
N GLN A 132 19.84 2.21 -4.58
CA GLN A 132 18.44 1.86 -4.89
C GLN A 132 18.32 0.60 -5.78
N PHE A 133 19.34 0.32 -6.59
CA PHE A 133 19.37 -0.83 -7.49
C PHE A 133 20.10 -2.00 -6.87
N ILE A 134 19.46 -3.17 -6.89
CA ILE A 134 19.98 -4.43 -6.37
C ILE A 134 20.14 -5.41 -7.54
N PRO A 135 21.27 -6.12 -7.68
CA PRO A 135 21.41 -7.20 -8.69
C PRO A 135 20.32 -8.27 -8.53
N TYR A 136 19.70 -8.73 -9.62
CA TYR A 136 18.64 -9.75 -9.53
C TYR A 136 19.14 -11.04 -8.86
N SER A 137 20.38 -11.42 -9.13
CA SER A 137 21.07 -12.56 -8.50
C SER A 137 21.21 -12.47 -6.98
N PHE A 138 21.06 -11.29 -6.37
CA PHE A 138 21.06 -11.14 -4.91
C PHE A 138 19.68 -11.45 -4.32
N ILE A 139 18.60 -11.20 -5.07
CA ILE A 139 17.25 -11.57 -4.64
C ILE A 139 17.11 -13.09 -4.67
N GLU A 140 17.58 -13.75 -5.72
CA GLU A 140 17.51 -15.22 -5.89
C GLU A 140 18.22 -16.06 -4.81
N LYS A 141 19.05 -15.46 -3.94
CA LYS A 141 19.75 -16.16 -2.86
C LYS A 141 18.87 -16.57 -1.68
N GLU A 142 17.70 -15.95 -1.50
CA GLU A 142 16.78 -16.27 -0.40
C GLU A 142 15.40 -16.59 -0.99
N ALA A 143 15.07 -17.89 -1.08
CA ALA A 143 13.87 -18.37 -1.77
C ALA A 143 12.55 -17.92 -1.10
N SER A 144 12.49 -17.83 0.23
CA SER A 144 11.28 -17.40 0.95
C SER A 144 11.00 -15.91 0.76
N HIS A 145 12.06 -15.11 0.68
CA HIS A 145 12.02 -13.69 0.36
C HIS A 145 11.65 -13.45 -1.11
N VAL A 146 12.17 -14.26 -2.05
CA VAL A 146 11.75 -14.24 -3.46
C VAL A 146 10.26 -14.50 -3.59
N GLU A 147 9.73 -15.55 -2.97
CA GLU A 147 8.31 -15.89 -3.02
C GLU A 147 7.42 -14.77 -2.48
N GLY A 148 7.85 -14.10 -1.39
CA GLY A 148 7.12 -12.98 -0.79
C GLY A 148 7.09 -11.70 -1.63
N PHE A 149 8.10 -11.45 -2.47
CA PHE A 149 8.27 -10.18 -3.19
C PHE A 149 8.18 -10.25 -4.72
N SER A 150 8.35 -11.42 -5.33
CA SER A 150 8.39 -11.63 -6.80
C SER A 150 7.30 -10.86 -7.59
N PRO A 151 6.00 -10.92 -7.25
CA PRO A 151 4.97 -10.17 -7.99
C PRO A 151 4.99 -8.65 -7.77
N GLU A 152 5.74 -8.16 -6.79
CA GLU A 152 5.85 -6.73 -6.45
C GLU A 152 7.14 -6.06 -6.96
N LEU A 153 8.05 -6.80 -7.61
CA LEU A 153 9.35 -6.26 -8.05
C LEU A 153 9.22 -5.34 -9.28
N ALA A 154 9.81 -4.15 -9.19
CA ALA A 154 10.08 -3.31 -10.36
C ALA A 154 11.49 -3.60 -10.89
N LEU A 155 11.60 -3.92 -12.19
CA LEU A 155 12.85 -4.29 -12.84
C LEU A 155 13.33 -3.22 -13.82
N VAL A 156 14.63 -2.93 -13.77
CA VAL A 156 15.36 -2.19 -14.80
C VAL A 156 16.07 -3.21 -15.68
N THR A 157 15.63 -3.31 -16.93
CA THR A 157 16.22 -4.19 -17.95
C THR A 157 17.03 -3.42 -19.00
N ILE A 158 16.85 -2.11 -19.10
CA ILE A 158 17.51 -1.23 -20.06
C ILE A 158 18.19 -0.08 -19.32
N GLY A 159 19.51 0.08 -19.53
CA GLY A 159 20.30 1.18 -18.99
C GLY A 159 21.11 1.86 -20.11
N GLY A 160 21.14 3.18 -20.15
CA GLY A 160 21.87 3.93 -21.18
C GLY A 160 21.43 3.66 -22.63
N GLY A 161 20.21 3.12 -22.83
CA GLY A 161 19.69 2.72 -24.14
C GLY A 161 20.10 1.31 -24.61
N LYS A 162 20.74 0.51 -23.76
CA LYS A 162 21.08 -0.90 -24.03
C LYS A 162 20.40 -1.83 -23.01
N GLU A 163 20.08 -3.04 -23.43
CA GLU A 163 19.71 -4.11 -22.51
C GLU A 163 20.89 -4.44 -21.57
N LEU A 164 20.59 -4.68 -20.30
CA LEU A 164 21.59 -4.99 -19.27
C LEU A 164 21.91 -6.49 -19.26
N GLU A 165 23.18 -6.84 -19.05
CA GLU A 165 23.63 -8.24 -18.90
C GLU A 165 22.96 -8.94 -17.70
N GLU A 166 22.85 -8.21 -16.59
CA GLU A 166 22.03 -8.60 -15.44
C GLU A 166 20.92 -7.56 -15.22
N LYS A 167 19.69 -8.04 -14.98
CA LYS A 167 18.55 -7.18 -14.62
C LYS A 167 18.78 -6.59 -13.23
N LEU A 168 18.39 -5.34 -13.03
CA LEU A 168 18.47 -4.70 -11.72
C LEU A 168 17.08 -4.55 -11.12
N VAL A 169 16.95 -4.85 -9.83
CA VAL A 169 15.73 -4.69 -9.05
C VAL A 169 15.74 -3.31 -8.39
N VAL A 170 14.67 -2.55 -8.54
CA VAL A 170 14.45 -1.35 -7.72
C VAL A 170 14.02 -1.82 -6.33
N ARG A 171 14.78 -1.47 -5.28
CA ARG A 171 14.62 -2.06 -3.94
C ARG A 171 13.16 -2.09 -3.44
N PRO A 172 12.58 -3.29 -3.17
CA PRO A 172 11.35 -3.41 -2.37
C PRO A 172 11.67 -3.26 -0.87
N THR A 173 12.90 -3.59 -0.51
CA THR A 173 13.53 -3.59 0.82
C THR A 173 15.04 -3.87 0.61
N SER A 174 15.91 -3.62 1.59
CA SER A 174 17.36 -3.65 1.37
C SER A 174 18.12 -4.85 1.97
N GLU A 175 17.45 -5.85 2.57
CA GLU A 175 18.11 -6.97 3.27
C GLU A 175 19.22 -7.64 2.43
N THR A 176 19.00 -7.85 1.13
CA THR A 176 19.94 -8.58 0.27
C THR A 176 21.20 -7.79 -0.08
N ILE A 177 21.07 -6.47 -0.31
CA ILE A 177 22.24 -5.59 -0.52
C ILE A 177 22.97 -5.28 0.79
N VAL A 178 22.24 -5.14 1.90
CA VAL A 178 22.81 -5.03 3.25
C VAL A 178 23.64 -6.27 3.57
N ASN A 179 23.08 -7.47 3.38
CA ASN A 179 23.77 -8.71 3.71
C ASN A 179 25.04 -8.93 2.87
N HIS A 180 25.00 -8.62 1.57
CA HIS A 180 26.21 -8.68 0.74
C HIS A 180 27.36 -7.81 1.30
N MET A 181 27.04 -6.60 1.78
CA MET A 181 28.02 -5.72 2.39
C MET A 181 28.43 -6.17 3.79
N PHE A 182 27.52 -6.72 4.60
CA PHE A 182 27.84 -7.31 5.90
C PHE A 182 28.86 -8.44 5.78
N THR A 183 28.74 -9.31 4.76
CA THR A 183 29.75 -10.36 4.46
C THR A 183 31.13 -9.78 4.13
N GLN A 184 31.22 -8.53 3.67
CA GLN A 184 32.49 -7.84 3.38
C GLN A 184 33.02 -6.99 4.55
N TRP A 185 32.22 -6.74 5.58
CA TRP A 185 32.59 -5.87 6.70
C TRP A 185 32.85 -6.65 7.99
N ILE A 186 32.07 -7.70 8.23
CA ILE A 186 32.10 -8.47 9.47
C ILE A 186 33.07 -9.65 9.30
N HIS A 187 34.12 -9.68 10.12
CA HIS A 187 35.15 -10.71 10.10
C HIS A 187 35.39 -11.32 11.49
N SER A 188 35.28 -10.51 12.55
CA SER A 188 35.54 -10.86 13.94
C SER A 188 34.40 -10.39 14.85
N TYR A 189 34.28 -10.99 16.03
CA TYR A 189 33.38 -10.54 17.09
C TYR A 189 33.56 -9.04 17.45
N ARG A 190 34.73 -8.47 17.16
CA ARG A 190 35.04 -7.04 17.37
C ARG A 190 34.35 -6.08 16.38
N ASP A 191 33.82 -6.61 15.28
CA ASP A 191 33.05 -5.86 14.29
C ASP A 191 31.55 -5.81 14.68
N LEU A 192 31.18 -6.42 15.82
CA LEU A 192 29.82 -6.58 16.32
C LEU A 192 29.65 -5.86 17.68
N PRO A 193 28.42 -5.39 18.01
CA PRO A 193 27.25 -5.36 17.15
C PRO A 193 27.36 -4.26 16.08
N LEU A 194 26.95 -4.58 14.85
CA LEU A 194 26.87 -3.62 13.75
C LEU A 194 25.45 -3.04 13.71
N LEU A 195 25.30 -1.78 14.14
CA LEU A 195 24.01 -1.11 14.33
C LEU A 195 23.79 -0.01 13.28
N ILE A 196 23.03 -0.30 12.23
CA ILE A 196 22.93 0.58 11.06
C ILE A 196 21.49 0.96 10.70
N ASN A 197 21.32 2.14 10.13
CA ASN A 197 20.03 2.70 9.76
C ASN A 197 20.09 3.42 8.41
N GLN A 198 19.02 3.39 7.60
CA GLN A 198 18.89 4.27 6.45
C GLN A 198 17.48 4.88 6.31
N TRP A 199 17.44 6.11 5.82
CA TRP A 199 16.22 6.81 5.40
C TRP A 199 16.16 6.79 3.88
N ALA A 200 15.12 6.17 3.33
CA ALA A 200 15.09 5.74 1.92
C ALA A 200 13.69 5.80 1.31
N ASN A 201 13.63 5.84 -0.01
CA ASN A 201 12.45 5.44 -0.78
C ASN A 201 12.54 3.95 -1.15
N VAL A 202 11.40 3.27 -1.16
CA VAL A 202 11.28 1.88 -1.64
C VAL A 202 10.11 1.74 -2.62
N THR A 203 10.20 0.73 -3.48
CA THR A 203 9.26 0.48 -4.58
C THR A 203 8.66 -0.92 -4.46
N ARG A 204 7.34 -1.01 -4.32
CA ARG A 204 6.58 -2.28 -4.34
C ARG A 204 5.40 -2.12 -5.29
N TRP A 205 5.22 -3.04 -6.23
CA TRP A 205 4.28 -2.87 -7.35
C TRP A 205 2.81 -3.08 -6.96
N GLU A 206 2.29 -2.11 -6.21
CA GLU A 206 1.06 -2.26 -5.44
C GLU A 206 -0.23 -2.06 -6.25
N MET A 207 -1.02 -3.12 -6.38
CA MET A 207 -2.21 -3.14 -7.24
C MET A 207 -3.37 -2.25 -6.73
N ARG A 208 -3.48 -2.07 -5.40
CA ARG A 208 -4.49 -1.22 -4.75
C ARG A 208 -3.83 -0.23 -3.80
N THR A 209 -3.77 1.02 -4.23
CA THR A 209 -3.06 2.09 -3.51
C THR A 209 -4.03 3.09 -2.86
N LYS A 210 -3.59 3.66 -1.73
CA LYS A 210 -4.23 4.72 -0.97
C LYS A 210 -3.10 5.62 -0.45
N PRO A 211 -3.09 6.95 -0.75
CA PRO A 211 -1.99 7.85 -0.37
C PRO A 211 -1.58 7.70 1.10
N PHE A 212 -0.28 7.80 1.35
CA PHE A 212 0.41 7.46 2.61
C PHE A 212 0.31 5.98 3.05
N VAL A 213 -0.90 5.42 3.15
CA VAL A 213 -1.17 4.08 3.72
C VAL A 213 -0.53 2.95 2.90
N ARG A 214 -0.63 3.03 1.57
CA ARG A 214 -0.12 2.03 0.62
C ARG A 214 0.07 2.68 -0.74
N THR A 215 1.30 2.98 -1.11
CA THR A 215 1.66 3.56 -2.42
C THR A 215 2.71 2.68 -3.09
N LEU A 216 2.86 2.83 -4.41
CA LEU A 216 3.83 2.07 -5.21
C LEU A 216 5.26 2.45 -4.82
N GLU A 217 5.51 3.75 -4.71
CA GLU A 217 6.69 4.31 -4.06
C GLU A 217 6.28 4.91 -2.72
N PHE A 218 7.06 4.66 -1.67
CA PHE A 218 6.88 5.32 -0.37
C PHE A 218 8.23 5.61 0.28
N LEU A 219 8.23 6.62 1.17
CA LEU A 219 9.39 6.92 2.01
C LEU A 219 9.28 6.10 3.30
N TRP A 220 10.42 5.58 3.74
CA TRP A 220 10.52 4.84 4.98
C TRP A 220 11.89 5.01 5.62
N GLN A 221 11.98 4.48 6.83
CA GLN A 221 13.22 4.16 7.47
C GLN A 221 13.29 2.65 7.63
N GLU A 222 14.47 2.10 7.36
CA GLU A 222 14.80 0.69 7.58
C GLU A 222 16.14 0.60 8.32
N GLY A 223 16.12 -0.06 9.48
CA GLY A 223 17.27 -0.36 10.30
C GLY A 223 17.62 -1.82 10.14
N HIS A 224 18.92 -2.12 10.09
CA HIS A 224 19.44 -3.47 9.92
C HIS A 224 20.56 -3.66 10.92
N THR A 225 20.64 -4.83 11.55
CA THR A 225 21.69 -5.08 12.55
C THR A 225 22.30 -6.46 12.41
N ALA A 226 23.51 -6.62 12.94
CA ALA A 226 24.17 -7.91 13.12
C ALA A 226 24.81 -7.99 14.51
N HIS A 227 24.64 -9.13 15.17
CA HIS A 227 25.02 -9.39 16.56
C HIS A 227 25.75 -10.73 16.66
N ALA A 228 26.49 -10.93 17.76
CA ALA A 228 27.22 -12.17 18.01
C ALA A 228 26.30 -13.27 18.54
N THR A 229 25.24 -12.91 19.28
CA THR A 229 24.37 -13.85 20.00
C THR A 229 22.89 -13.70 19.61
N PRO A 230 22.06 -14.76 19.79
CA PRO A 230 20.62 -14.67 19.58
C PRO A 230 19.91 -13.75 20.59
N GLU A 231 20.47 -13.61 21.79
CA GLU A 231 19.92 -12.78 22.86
C GLU A 231 20.08 -11.29 22.55
N GLU A 232 21.25 -10.86 22.06
CA GLU A 232 21.46 -9.49 21.57
C GLU A 232 20.49 -9.13 20.44
N ALA A 233 20.31 -10.02 19.46
CA ALA A 233 19.37 -9.80 18.35
C ALA A 233 17.90 -9.75 18.81
N GLU A 234 17.50 -10.57 19.78
CA GLU A 234 16.15 -10.49 20.36
C GLU A 234 15.95 -9.18 21.14
N ASN A 235 16.93 -8.80 21.97
CA ASN A 235 16.90 -7.58 22.76
C ASN A 235 16.84 -6.32 21.86
N GLU A 236 17.60 -6.29 20.76
CA GLU A 236 17.53 -5.26 19.73
C GLU A 236 16.14 -5.24 19.07
N ALA A 237 15.59 -6.39 18.67
CA ALA A 237 14.28 -6.46 18.04
C ALA A 237 13.16 -5.92 18.96
N ILE A 238 13.23 -6.20 20.26
CA ILE A 238 12.31 -5.66 21.28
C ILE A 238 12.57 -4.16 21.53
N GLN A 239 13.83 -3.73 21.64
CA GLN A 239 14.17 -2.32 21.86
C GLN A 239 13.59 -1.40 20.76
N MET A 240 13.63 -1.84 19.50
CA MET A 240 13.11 -1.04 18.38
C MET A 240 11.60 -0.97 18.34
N ILE A 241 10.88 -2.06 18.69
CA ILE A 241 9.41 -1.99 18.78
C ILE A 241 8.95 -1.13 19.97
N ASP A 242 9.73 -1.07 21.04
CA ASP A 242 9.52 -0.16 22.17
C ASP A 242 9.75 1.32 21.79
N ILE A 243 10.78 1.63 20.99
CA ILE A 243 11.00 2.99 20.46
C ILE A 243 9.82 3.44 19.60
N TYR A 244 9.33 2.56 18.71
CA TYR A 244 8.12 2.85 17.91
C TYR A 244 6.86 3.00 18.77
N THR A 245 6.71 2.19 19.82
CA THR A 245 5.59 2.29 20.77
C THR A 245 5.62 3.65 21.50
N LYS A 246 6.78 4.04 22.05
CA LYS A 246 6.97 5.35 22.71
C LYS A 246 6.69 6.51 21.76
N PHE A 247 7.24 6.47 20.54
CA PHE A 247 6.94 7.46 19.50
C PHE A 247 5.43 7.59 19.23
N SER A 248 4.72 6.46 19.07
CA SER A 248 3.28 6.44 18.78
C SER A 248 2.46 7.13 19.87
N TYR A 249 2.74 6.82 21.14
CA TYR A 249 2.07 7.42 22.29
C TYR A 249 2.50 8.88 22.52
N GLU A 250 3.79 9.13 22.68
CA GLU A 250 4.32 10.41 23.18
C GLU A 250 4.26 11.54 22.13
N GLN A 251 4.48 11.22 20.86
CA GLN A 251 4.58 12.21 19.77
C GLN A 251 3.31 12.25 18.93
N ALA A 252 2.81 11.09 18.49
CA ALA A 252 1.66 11.02 17.60
C ALA A 252 0.30 10.91 18.30
N ALA A 253 0.27 10.73 19.63
CA ALA A 253 -0.96 10.53 20.40
C ALA A 253 -1.83 9.35 19.87
N ILE A 254 -1.21 8.34 19.25
CA ILE A 254 -1.90 7.14 18.74
C ILE A 254 -1.64 5.97 19.70
N PRO A 255 -2.67 5.41 20.35
CA PRO A 255 -2.54 4.20 21.13
C PRO A 255 -2.41 2.99 20.20
N VAL A 256 -1.40 2.17 20.48
CA VAL A 256 -1.11 0.95 19.73
C VAL A 256 -1.19 -0.27 20.65
N VAL A 257 -1.39 -1.44 20.06
CA VAL A 257 -1.14 -2.72 20.73
C VAL A 257 0.19 -3.24 20.21
N ALA A 258 1.19 -3.28 21.09
CA ALA A 258 2.50 -3.87 20.80
C ALA A 258 2.46 -5.38 21.06
N GLY A 259 3.05 -6.16 20.15
CA GLY A 259 3.04 -7.62 20.30
C GLY A 259 3.76 -8.38 19.19
N ARG A 260 3.76 -9.70 19.29
CA ARG A 260 4.35 -10.65 18.35
C ARG A 260 3.33 -11.06 17.28
N LYS A 261 3.75 -11.23 16.02
CA LYS A 261 2.91 -11.80 14.95
C LYS A 261 2.65 -13.30 15.16
N SER A 262 1.58 -13.79 14.55
CA SER A 262 1.44 -15.22 14.26
C SER A 262 2.55 -15.67 13.29
N LYS A 263 2.74 -16.98 13.18
CA LYS A 263 3.66 -17.56 12.20
C LYS A 263 3.21 -17.25 10.76
N VAL A 264 1.91 -17.27 10.49
CA VAL A 264 1.30 -16.94 9.18
C VAL A 264 1.51 -15.48 8.77
N GLU A 265 1.43 -14.52 9.71
CA GLU A 265 1.60 -13.09 9.42
C GLU A 265 3.00 -12.55 9.83
N THR A 266 3.99 -13.45 10.04
CA THR A 266 5.41 -13.11 10.24
C THR A 266 6.09 -12.80 8.90
N PHE A 267 7.11 -11.93 8.91
CA PHE A 267 7.85 -11.55 7.70
C PHE A 267 8.60 -12.73 7.06
N ALA A 268 8.58 -12.81 5.73
CA ALA A 268 9.31 -13.84 4.99
C ALA A 268 10.83 -13.72 5.22
N GLY A 269 11.45 -14.79 5.71
CA GLY A 269 12.84 -14.80 6.16
C GLY A 269 13.06 -14.42 7.64
N ALA A 270 12.02 -14.06 8.41
CA ALA A 270 12.15 -13.79 9.85
C ALA A 270 11.83 -15.01 10.73
N CYS A 271 12.54 -15.15 11.86
CA CYS A 271 12.20 -16.10 12.92
C CYS A 271 11.04 -15.60 13.79
N LYS A 272 11.02 -14.29 14.09
CA LYS A 272 9.92 -13.61 14.80
C LYS A 272 9.69 -12.23 14.21
N THR A 273 8.44 -11.77 14.20
CA THR A 273 8.09 -10.39 13.89
C THR A 273 7.31 -9.77 15.05
N TYR A 274 7.76 -8.60 15.49
CA TYR A 274 7.08 -7.72 16.42
C TYR A 274 6.43 -6.56 15.66
N THR A 275 5.30 -6.09 16.16
CA THR A 275 4.45 -5.10 15.50
C THR A 275 3.82 -4.15 16.51
N ILE A 276 3.53 -2.93 16.07
CA ILE A 276 2.59 -2.02 16.72
C ILE A 276 1.33 -1.88 15.86
N GLU A 277 0.19 -2.32 16.39
CA GLU A 277 -1.10 -2.33 15.68
C GLU A 277 -1.97 -1.17 16.18
N ALA A 278 -2.27 -0.22 15.29
CA ALA A 278 -3.11 0.95 15.58
C ALA A 278 -4.55 0.76 15.08
N MET A 279 -5.53 1.26 15.85
CA MET A 279 -6.94 1.31 15.43
C MET A 279 -7.27 2.64 14.75
N MET A 280 -7.71 2.58 13.49
CA MET A 280 -8.13 3.76 12.73
C MET A 280 -9.59 4.13 13.04
N GLY A 281 -10.05 5.33 12.62
CA GLY A 281 -11.42 5.79 12.84
C GLY A 281 -12.52 4.92 12.20
N ASP A 282 -12.21 4.16 11.14
CA ASP A 282 -13.10 3.12 10.57
C ASP A 282 -12.95 1.74 11.25
N LYS A 283 -12.28 1.71 12.41
CA LYS A 283 -11.96 0.56 13.26
C LYS A 283 -11.06 -0.50 12.62
N LYS A 284 -10.55 -0.29 11.40
CA LYS A 284 -9.59 -1.24 10.82
C LYS A 284 -8.22 -1.13 11.50
N ALA A 285 -7.55 -2.27 11.60
CA ALA A 285 -6.16 -2.33 12.03
C ALA A 285 -5.19 -1.82 10.96
N LEU A 286 -4.26 -0.98 11.41
CA LEU A 286 -3.12 -0.51 10.66
C LEU A 286 -1.84 -0.94 11.40
N GLN A 287 -1.06 -1.82 10.78
CA GLN A 287 0.31 -2.09 11.21
C GLN A 287 1.13 -0.80 11.02
N ALA A 288 1.51 -0.19 12.13
CA ALA A 288 2.10 1.15 12.15
C ALA A 288 3.64 1.13 12.07
N GLY A 289 4.27 0.05 12.51
CA GLY A 289 5.72 -0.20 12.44
C GLY A 289 6.01 -1.66 12.82
N THR A 290 7.15 -2.20 12.36
CA THR A 290 7.57 -3.57 12.67
C THR A 290 9.05 -3.68 13.00
N SER A 291 9.37 -4.71 13.77
CA SER A 291 10.73 -5.12 14.10
C SER A 291 10.83 -6.63 13.97
N HIS A 292 11.86 -7.13 13.31
CA HIS A 292 12.00 -8.51 12.88
C HIS A 292 13.28 -9.09 13.46
N ASN A 293 13.18 -10.17 14.25
CA ASN A 293 14.33 -11.02 14.52
C ASN A 293 14.48 -11.98 13.33
N LEU A 294 15.52 -11.78 12.54
CA LEU A 294 15.81 -12.53 11.32
C LEU A 294 16.56 -13.84 11.61
N GLY A 295 16.96 -14.07 12.86
CA GLY A 295 17.81 -15.18 13.25
C GLY A 295 19.11 -15.16 12.46
N GLN A 296 19.43 -16.30 11.85
CA GLN A 296 20.58 -16.48 10.96
C GLN A 296 20.17 -16.78 9.50
N ASN A 297 18.90 -16.54 9.11
CA ASN A 297 18.39 -16.97 7.80
C ASN A 297 19.13 -16.27 6.65
N PHE A 298 19.19 -14.94 6.67
CA PHE A 298 19.94 -14.15 5.69
C PHE A 298 21.45 -14.36 5.82
N ALA A 299 21.99 -14.42 7.05
CA ALA A 299 23.40 -14.73 7.29
C ALA A 299 23.85 -16.05 6.64
N ARG A 300 23.02 -17.10 6.69
CA ARG A 300 23.28 -18.39 6.03
C ARG A 300 23.14 -18.30 4.50
N ALA A 301 22.16 -17.57 3.98
CA ALA A 301 21.99 -17.35 2.54
C ALA A 301 23.14 -16.54 1.89
N PHE A 302 23.75 -15.62 2.64
CA PHE A 302 24.83 -14.75 2.14
C PHE A 302 26.24 -15.15 2.60
N GLY A 303 26.38 -16.09 3.54
CA GLY A 303 27.68 -16.50 4.10
C GLY A 303 28.24 -15.52 5.14
N THR A 304 27.39 -14.69 5.75
CA THR A 304 27.78 -13.65 6.72
C THR A 304 28.21 -14.30 8.04
N GLN A 305 29.53 -14.38 8.24
CA GLN A 305 30.15 -15.09 9.36
C GLN A 305 31.28 -14.29 9.99
N PHE A 306 31.42 -14.42 11.31
CA PHE A 306 32.48 -13.83 12.11
C PHE A 306 33.31 -14.90 12.82
N THR A 307 34.53 -14.55 13.22
CA THR A 307 35.34 -15.35 14.15
C THR A 307 35.04 -14.89 15.58
N ASP A 308 34.61 -15.82 16.44
CA ASP A 308 34.27 -15.57 17.85
C ASP A 308 35.52 -15.39 18.74
N GLU A 309 35.32 -15.22 20.06
CA GLU A 309 36.44 -15.08 21.02
C GLU A 309 37.30 -16.35 21.16
N ASN A 310 36.75 -17.53 20.80
CA ASN A 310 37.42 -18.82 20.84
C ASN A 310 38.15 -19.18 19.54
N GLY A 311 38.01 -18.35 18.49
CA GLY A 311 38.58 -18.60 17.15
C GLY A 311 37.68 -19.43 16.22
N LEU A 312 36.45 -19.75 16.62
CA LEU A 312 35.47 -20.50 15.84
C LEU A 312 34.72 -19.58 14.86
N ARG A 313 34.27 -20.12 13.73
CA ARG A 313 33.52 -19.39 12.70
C ARG A 313 32.02 -19.57 12.89
N GLU A 314 31.36 -18.49 13.30
CA GLU A 314 29.92 -18.45 13.61
C GLU A 314 29.16 -17.55 12.64
N TYR A 315 27.85 -17.81 12.47
CA TYR A 315 26.95 -16.94 11.69
C TYR A 315 26.37 -15.83 12.56
N VAL A 316 26.33 -14.60 12.03
CA VAL A 316 25.74 -13.45 12.74
C VAL A 316 24.25 -13.61 12.95
N TRP A 317 23.75 -13.08 14.07
CA TRP A 317 22.33 -12.97 14.36
C TRP A 317 21.82 -11.59 13.96
N GLN A 318 20.70 -11.50 13.25
CA GLN A 318 20.31 -10.27 12.57
C GLN A 318 18.92 -9.76 12.95
N THR A 319 18.74 -8.45 12.90
CA THR A 319 17.42 -7.81 12.93
C THR A 319 17.22 -6.88 11.73
N SER A 320 15.95 -6.68 11.36
CA SER A 320 15.49 -5.66 10.41
C SER A 320 14.27 -4.98 11.03
N TRP A 321 14.15 -3.66 10.95
CA TRP A 321 13.05 -2.92 11.58
C TRP A 321 12.71 -1.64 10.84
N ALA A 322 11.42 -1.34 10.67
CA ALA A 322 10.98 -0.33 9.72
C ALA A 322 9.68 0.40 10.08
N ILE A 323 9.62 1.68 9.68
CA ILE A 323 8.45 2.56 9.75
C ILE A 323 8.40 3.41 8.48
N SER A 324 7.20 3.67 7.95
CA SER A 324 7.03 4.38 6.68
C SER A 324 6.04 5.53 6.77
N THR A 325 5.92 6.30 5.68
CA THR A 325 4.89 7.33 5.50
C THR A 325 3.45 6.83 5.73
N ARG A 326 3.22 5.50 5.82
CA ARG A 326 1.98 4.91 6.35
C ARG A 326 1.57 5.52 7.70
N PHE A 327 2.53 5.87 8.55
CA PHE A 327 2.26 6.46 9.86
C PHE A 327 1.58 7.84 9.75
N VAL A 328 1.92 8.63 8.72
CA VAL A 328 1.23 9.89 8.39
C VAL A 328 -0.25 9.62 8.08
N GLY A 329 -0.53 8.56 7.31
CA GLY A 329 -1.88 8.08 7.06
C GLY A 329 -2.62 7.66 8.33
N GLY A 330 -1.90 7.05 9.28
CA GLY A 330 -2.40 6.72 10.61
C GLY A 330 -2.84 7.95 11.41
N ILE A 331 -1.97 8.96 11.53
CA ILE A 331 -2.26 10.24 12.21
C ILE A 331 -3.53 10.88 11.66
N ILE A 332 -3.68 10.93 10.33
CA ILE A 332 -4.88 11.47 9.66
C ILE A 332 -6.12 10.66 10.09
N MET A 333 -6.07 9.32 10.00
CA MET A 333 -7.23 8.44 10.24
C MET A 333 -7.60 8.24 11.72
N THR A 334 -6.68 8.49 12.66
CA THR A 334 -6.97 8.44 14.10
C THR A 334 -7.61 9.74 14.59
N HIS A 335 -7.06 10.90 14.22
CA HIS A 335 -7.43 12.19 14.83
C HIS A 335 -8.40 13.04 14.00
N GLY A 336 -8.41 12.88 12.67
CA GLY A 336 -9.19 13.72 11.78
C GLY A 336 -10.71 13.59 11.98
N ASP A 337 -11.42 14.68 11.74
CA ASP A 337 -12.87 14.80 11.87
C ASP A 337 -13.54 15.36 10.60
N ASP A 338 -14.84 15.65 10.66
CA ASP A 338 -15.61 16.14 9.51
C ASP A 338 -15.33 17.63 9.18
N ALA A 339 -14.58 18.35 10.03
CA ALA A 339 -14.04 19.68 9.75
C ALA A 339 -12.62 19.62 9.12
N GLY A 340 -11.96 18.47 9.19
CA GLY A 340 -10.75 18.18 8.41
C GLY A 340 -9.65 17.50 9.22
N LEU A 341 -8.40 17.89 8.93
CA LEU A 341 -7.24 17.38 9.65
C LEU A 341 -7.26 17.86 11.10
N MET A 342 -6.67 17.08 12.00
CA MET A 342 -6.40 17.44 13.39
C MET A 342 -5.05 16.84 13.75
N LEU A 343 -4.06 17.67 14.09
CA LEU A 343 -2.69 17.22 14.30
C LEU A 343 -2.30 17.21 15.78
N PRO A 344 -1.62 16.15 16.26
CA PRO A 344 -0.93 16.18 17.55
C PRO A 344 0.09 17.33 17.58
N PRO A 345 0.05 18.22 18.60
CA PRO A 345 0.95 19.37 18.73
C PRO A 345 2.44 19.09 18.51
N LYS A 346 2.97 17.94 18.91
CA LYS A 346 4.39 17.62 18.73
C LYS A 346 4.77 17.33 17.27
N ILE A 347 3.83 16.79 16.49
CA ILE A 347 4.02 16.44 15.07
C ILE A 347 3.53 17.54 14.12
N ALA A 348 2.70 18.47 14.59
CA ALA A 348 2.14 19.55 13.78
C ALA A 348 3.26 20.45 13.16
N PRO A 349 3.28 20.65 11.81
CA PRO A 349 4.21 21.58 11.17
C PRO A 349 4.02 23.04 11.62
N ILE A 350 2.78 23.39 11.98
CA ILE A 350 2.38 24.65 12.58
C ILE A 350 1.56 24.30 13.82
N GLN A 351 2.04 24.70 15.00
CA GLN A 351 1.36 24.50 16.29
C GLN A 351 0.36 25.62 16.57
N VAL A 352 0.74 26.85 16.20
CA VAL A 352 -0.05 28.06 16.44
C VAL A 352 -0.15 28.86 15.16
N VAL A 353 -1.37 29.25 14.77
CA VAL A 353 -1.60 30.27 13.74
C VAL A 353 -2.12 31.55 14.37
N ILE A 354 -1.53 32.69 14.02
CA ILE A 354 -1.99 34.02 14.43
C ILE A 354 -2.76 34.62 13.27
N VAL A 355 -4.02 34.97 13.52
CA VAL A 355 -4.92 35.63 12.56
C VAL A 355 -5.24 37.04 13.07
N PRO A 356 -4.58 38.08 12.52
CA PRO A 356 -4.92 39.47 12.80
C PRO A 356 -6.26 39.84 12.14
N ILE A 357 -7.01 40.72 12.81
CA ILE A 357 -8.38 41.12 12.48
C ILE A 357 -8.51 42.63 12.64
N TRP A 358 -8.83 43.34 11.57
CA TRP A 358 -9.17 44.77 11.63
C TRP A 358 -10.36 45.06 10.71
N LYS A 359 -11.02 46.20 10.88
CA LYS A 359 -12.10 46.65 9.98
C LYS A 359 -11.75 47.91 9.20
N LYS A 360 -10.82 48.71 9.73
CA LYS A 360 -10.36 49.95 9.14
C LYS A 360 -8.84 49.92 8.94
N ASP A 361 -8.34 50.70 8.00
CA ASP A 361 -6.90 50.72 7.69
C ASP A 361 -6.05 51.43 8.76
N ASP A 362 -6.62 52.33 9.56
CA ASP A 362 -5.97 52.98 10.70
C ASP A 362 -5.72 52.01 11.88
N GLU A 363 -6.59 51.01 12.04
CA GLU A 363 -6.43 49.92 13.03
C GLU A 363 -5.33 48.92 12.64
N LYS A 364 -5.04 48.77 11.34
CA LYS A 364 -4.24 47.68 10.78
C LYS A 364 -2.82 47.61 11.32
N VAL A 365 -2.12 48.75 11.38
CA VAL A 365 -0.70 48.81 11.77
C VAL A 365 -0.52 48.29 13.20
N ALA A 366 -1.30 48.83 14.16
CA ALA A 366 -1.24 48.42 15.56
C ALA A 366 -1.56 46.94 15.78
N VAL A 367 -2.50 46.38 15.00
CA VAL A 367 -2.84 44.94 15.06
C VAL A 367 -1.72 44.07 14.48
N LEU A 368 -1.09 44.47 13.37
CA LEU A 368 0.03 43.72 12.78
C LEU A 368 1.31 43.79 13.64
N ASP A 369 1.59 44.92 14.27
CA ASP A 369 2.71 45.07 15.20
C ASP A 369 2.52 44.17 16.43
N ALA A 370 1.32 44.17 17.04
CA ALA A 370 1.00 43.29 18.15
C ALA A 370 1.06 41.81 17.75
N ALA A 371 0.53 41.44 16.58
CA ALA A 371 0.59 40.07 16.06
C ALA A 371 2.03 39.61 15.76
N SER A 372 2.89 40.52 15.30
CA SER A 372 4.32 40.26 15.10
C SER A 372 5.05 40.09 16.43
N SER A 373 4.75 40.91 17.44
CA SER A 373 5.29 40.76 18.80
C SER A 373 4.90 39.42 19.43
N VAL A 374 3.62 39.01 19.31
CA VAL A 374 3.13 37.71 19.81
C VAL A 374 3.81 36.54 19.10
N LYS A 375 3.99 36.63 17.78
CA LYS A 375 4.75 35.64 17.00
C LYS A 375 6.19 35.52 17.51
N ASP A 376 6.88 36.63 17.68
CA ASP A 376 8.27 36.69 18.11
C ASP A 376 8.49 36.12 19.51
N VAL A 377 7.57 36.36 20.45
CA VAL A 377 7.56 35.73 21.78
C VAL A 377 7.53 34.22 21.63
N LEU A 378 6.47 33.69 21.00
CA LEU A 378 6.24 32.25 20.92
C LEU A 378 7.32 31.50 20.12
N GLN A 379 7.87 32.13 19.07
CA GLN A 379 8.97 31.55 18.30
C GLN A 379 10.27 31.44 19.13
N ARG A 380 10.58 32.42 19.99
CA ARG A 380 11.73 32.32 20.91
C ARG A 380 11.56 31.20 21.93
N SER A 381 10.31 30.90 22.31
CA SER A 381 9.94 29.79 23.20
C SER A 381 10.00 28.40 22.54
N GLY A 382 10.40 28.30 21.26
CA GLY A 382 10.50 27.07 20.48
C GLY A 382 9.21 26.63 19.77
N ILE A 383 8.16 27.45 19.76
CA ILE A 383 6.84 27.07 19.25
C ILE A 383 6.77 27.34 17.73
N LYS A 384 6.24 26.38 16.98
CA LYS A 384 6.08 26.45 15.52
C LYS A 384 4.91 27.38 15.13
N VAL A 385 5.18 28.68 15.04
CA VAL A 385 4.14 29.71 14.81
C VAL A 385 4.12 30.25 13.38
N LYS A 386 2.90 30.40 12.81
CA LYS A 386 2.62 31.07 11.54
C LYS A 386 1.75 32.31 11.75
N LEU A 387 2.17 33.46 11.22
CA LEU A 387 1.30 34.63 11.03
C LEU A 387 0.61 34.55 9.65
N ASP A 388 -0.70 34.78 9.62
CA ASP A 388 -1.51 34.94 8.41
C ASP A 388 -2.03 36.38 8.29
N ASP A 389 -1.13 37.26 7.88
CA ASP A 389 -1.34 38.68 7.58
C ASP A 389 -1.99 38.94 6.21
N SER A 390 -2.49 37.90 5.52
CA SER A 390 -2.99 38.07 4.15
C SER A 390 -4.27 38.93 4.06
N ASP A 391 -4.18 40.11 3.42
CA ASP A 391 -5.31 41.04 3.27
C ASP A 391 -6.43 40.50 2.34
N GLN A 392 -6.08 39.57 1.45
CA GLN A 392 -6.94 39.07 0.38
C GLN A 392 -8.00 38.05 0.86
N ARG A 393 -8.03 37.73 2.15
CA ARG A 393 -8.90 36.71 2.75
C ARG A 393 -9.57 37.23 4.01
N THR A 394 -10.88 37.00 4.15
CA THR A 394 -11.61 37.36 5.37
C THR A 394 -11.15 36.49 6.55
N PRO A 395 -11.22 36.99 7.81
CA PRO A 395 -10.87 36.20 8.98
C PRO A 395 -11.61 34.86 9.07
N GLY A 396 -12.91 34.83 8.77
CA GLY A 396 -13.69 33.59 8.74
C GLY A 396 -13.22 32.58 7.70
N TRP A 397 -12.72 33.02 6.54
CA TRP A 397 -12.09 32.12 5.57
C TRP A 397 -10.78 31.55 6.11
N LYS A 398 -9.95 32.39 6.76
CA LYS A 398 -8.69 31.95 7.40
C LYS A 398 -8.96 30.94 8.51
N PHE A 399 -9.99 31.15 9.33
CA PHE A 399 -10.38 30.23 10.39
C PHE A 399 -10.66 28.83 9.84
N ASN A 400 -11.55 28.71 8.85
CA ASN A 400 -11.90 27.44 8.21
C ASN A 400 -10.67 26.82 7.50
N PHE A 401 -9.82 27.61 6.85
CA PHE A 401 -8.62 27.13 6.17
C PHE A 401 -7.60 26.50 7.14
N TRP A 402 -7.35 27.14 8.29
CA TRP A 402 -6.41 26.62 9.27
C TRP A 402 -7.01 25.50 10.14
N GLU A 403 -8.33 25.48 10.34
CA GLU A 403 -9.05 24.34 10.94
C GLU A 403 -9.00 23.11 10.03
N MET A 404 -9.23 23.26 8.72
CA MET A 404 -9.03 22.21 7.70
C MET A 404 -7.58 21.69 7.71
N LYS A 405 -6.58 22.58 7.83
CA LYS A 405 -5.16 22.19 7.94
C LYS A 405 -4.77 21.67 9.33
N GLY A 406 -5.71 21.57 10.28
CA GLY A 406 -5.50 20.91 11.57
C GLY A 406 -4.50 21.57 12.50
N VAL A 407 -4.29 22.89 12.37
CA VAL A 407 -3.42 23.64 13.28
C VAL A 407 -3.99 23.59 14.71
N PRO A 408 -3.27 23.11 15.73
CA PRO A 408 -3.81 22.89 17.08
C PRO A 408 -4.44 24.12 17.74
N LEU A 409 -3.77 25.28 17.65
CA LEU A 409 -4.21 26.54 18.24
C LEU A 409 -4.28 27.66 17.20
N ARG A 410 -5.35 28.46 17.28
CA ARG A 410 -5.46 29.76 16.60
C ARG A 410 -5.50 30.87 17.63
N ILE A 411 -4.62 31.86 17.47
CA ILE A 411 -4.68 33.13 18.18
C ILE A 411 -5.34 34.17 17.27
N GLU A 412 -6.35 34.84 17.78
CA GLU A 412 -7.10 35.91 17.11
C GLU A 412 -6.75 37.24 17.79
N ILE A 413 -6.39 38.25 17.00
CA ILE A 413 -5.94 39.56 17.51
C ILE A 413 -6.63 40.67 16.71
N GLY A 414 -7.46 41.47 17.34
CA GLY A 414 -8.03 42.69 16.78
C GLY A 414 -7.88 43.92 17.67
N PRO A 415 -8.51 45.06 17.32
CA PRO A 415 -8.18 46.35 17.94
C PRO A 415 -8.52 46.41 19.43
N ARG A 416 -9.57 45.69 19.85
CA ARG A 416 -9.97 45.55 21.26
C ARG A 416 -8.97 44.72 22.06
N ASP A 417 -8.43 43.69 21.44
CA ASP A 417 -7.47 42.76 22.02
C ASP A 417 -6.13 43.51 22.24
N VAL A 418 -5.66 44.25 21.23
CA VAL A 418 -4.54 45.21 21.36
C VAL A 418 -4.78 46.25 22.46
N SER A 419 -5.95 46.91 22.48
CA SER A 419 -6.25 47.95 23.48
C SER A 419 -6.33 47.45 24.92
N SER A 420 -6.56 46.14 25.11
CA SER A 420 -6.64 45.48 26.42
C SER A 420 -5.35 44.74 26.79
N GLY A 421 -4.34 44.72 25.91
CA GLY A 421 -3.12 43.94 26.10
C GLY A 421 -3.39 42.43 26.21
N SER A 422 -4.39 41.93 25.50
CA SER A 422 -4.84 40.53 25.59
C SER A 422 -5.16 39.93 24.21
N VAL A 423 -5.28 38.62 24.12
CA VAL A 423 -5.63 37.88 22.90
C VAL A 423 -6.78 36.90 23.13
N VAL A 424 -7.35 36.41 22.04
CA VAL A 424 -8.35 35.36 22.04
C VAL A 424 -7.74 34.09 21.44
N ILE A 425 -7.87 32.95 22.11
CA ILE A 425 -7.27 31.67 21.70
C ILE A 425 -8.37 30.65 21.46
N SER A 426 -8.35 30.00 20.29
CA SER A 426 -9.28 28.95 19.87
C SER A 426 -8.56 27.63 19.62
N ARG A 427 -9.10 26.54 20.16
CA ARG A 427 -8.59 25.18 20.01
C ARG A 427 -9.20 24.46 18.81
N ARG A 428 -8.42 23.60 18.16
CA ARG A 428 -8.89 22.75 17.04
C ARG A 428 -9.62 21.50 17.50
N ASP A 429 -9.25 20.93 18.64
CA ASP A 429 -9.82 19.68 19.19
C ASP A 429 -11.14 19.86 19.93
N ILE A 430 -11.53 21.13 20.20
CA ILE A 430 -12.81 21.54 20.80
C ILE A 430 -13.37 22.71 19.97
N PRO A 431 -14.07 22.46 18.86
CA PRO A 431 -14.53 23.53 17.97
C PRO A 431 -15.62 24.42 18.60
N GLY A 432 -15.78 25.62 18.05
CA GLY A 432 -16.80 26.58 18.46
C GLY A 432 -16.48 27.31 19.76
N LYS A 433 -17.53 27.75 20.49
CA LYS A 433 -17.37 28.64 21.67
C LYS A 433 -16.70 27.94 22.86
N GLN A 434 -16.78 26.61 22.97
CA GLN A 434 -16.27 25.86 24.13
C GLN A 434 -14.74 25.83 24.17
N GLY A 435 -14.05 25.64 23.04
CA GLY A 435 -12.60 25.70 22.96
C GLY A 435 -12.03 27.10 22.76
N LYS A 436 -12.83 28.15 23.01
CA LYS A 436 -12.45 29.56 22.77
C LYS A 436 -12.37 30.35 24.06
N VAL A 437 -11.17 30.81 24.39
CA VAL A 437 -10.88 31.58 25.61
C VAL A 437 -10.49 33.01 25.24
N PHE A 438 -11.00 33.98 25.99
CA PHE A 438 -10.84 35.41 25.75
C PHE A 438 -10.02 36.05 26.88
N GLY A 439 -9.30 37.13 26.59
CA GLY A 439 -8.59 37.90 27.62
C GLY A 439 -7.27 37.29 28.10
N ILE A 440 -6.65 36.42 27.31
CA ILE A 440 -5.32 35.86 27.62
C ILE A 440 -4.28 36.98 27.47
N SER A 441 -3.48 37.27 28.50
CA SER A 441 -2.52 38.38 28.44
C SER A 441 -1.52 38.24 27.28
N MET A 442 -1.19 39.36 26.63
CA MET A 442 -0.08 39.47 25.67
C MET A 442 1.31 39.52 26.34
N GLU A 443 1.38 39.59 27.68
CA GLU A 443 2.65 39.60 28.40
C GLU A 443 3.45 38.31 28.08
N PRO A 444 4.74 38.41 27.70
CA PRO A 444 5.51 37.27 27.20
C PRO A 444 5.48 36.01 28.06
N SER A 445 5.69 36.12 29.37
CA SER A 445 5.77 34.94 30.25
C SER A 445 4.41 34.25 30.43
N ASN A 446 3.35 35.03 30.60
CA ASN A 446 1.98 34.53 30.71
C ASN A 446 1.51 33.87 29.40
N LEU A 447 1.81 34.49 28.26
CA LEU A 447 1.41 33.97 26.95
C LEU A 447 2.17 32.70 26.58
N GLU A 448 3.47 32.64 26.84
CA GLU A 448 4.28 31.43 26.64
C GLU A 448 3.75 30.27 27.50
N ALA A 449 3.58 30.51 28.81
CA ALA A 449 3.11 29.48 29.74
C ALA A 449 1.73 28.94 29.34
N TYR A 450 0.79 29.83 29.00
CA TYR A 450 -0.56 29.43 28.59
C TYR A 450 -0.57 28.66 27.26
N VAL A 451 0.23 29.07 26.27
CA VAL A 451 0.28 28.35 24.98
C VAL A 451 0.95 26.99 25.13
N LYS A 452 2.02 26.86 25.92
CA LYS A 452 2.66 25.56 26.21
C LYS A 452 1.70 24.60 26.91
N ASP A 453 1.10 25.03 28.02
CA ASP A 453 0.08 24.28 28.75
C ASP A 453 -1.06 23.80 27.85
N LYS A 454 -1.58 24.67 26.96
CA LYS A 454 -2.67 24.29 26.04
C LYS A 454 -2.24 23.34 24.93
N LEU A 455 -0.98 23.39 24.47
CA LEU A 455 -0.46 22.40 23.51
C LEU A 455 -0.28 21.03 24.19
N ASP A 456 0.22 20.98 25.42
CA ASP A 456 0.33 19.73 26.18
C ASP A 456 -1.06 19.15 26.53
N GLU A 457 -2.02 20.00 26.91
CA GLU A 457 -3.42 19.59 27.15
C GLU A 457 -4.08 18.99 25.90
N ILE A 458 -3.85 19.59 24.72
CA ILE A 458 -4.35 19.05 23.44
C ILE A 458 -3.69 17.70 23.15
N GLN A 459 -2.37 17.58 23.30
CA GLN A 459 -1.64 16.32 23.07
C GLN A 459 -2.21 15.19 23.94
N SER A 460 -2.43 15.45 25.23
CA SER A 460 -3.03 14.51 26.19
C SER A 460 -4.47 14.17 25.83
N SER A 461 -5.30 15.18 25.54
CA SER A 461 -6.73 14.98 25.21
C SER A 461 -6.92 14.15 23.93
N LEU A 462 -6.07 14.32 22.91
CA LEU A 462 -6.10 13.49 21.70
C LEU A 462 -5.77 12.03 22.01
N LEU A 463 -4.74 11.79 22.84
CA LEU A 463 -4.35 10.44 23.24
C LEU A 463 -5.45 9.76 24.07
N GLU A 464 -6.03 10.45 25.06
CA GLU A 464 -7.14 9.96 25.88
C GLU A 464 -8.38 9.60 25.04
N LYS A 465 -8.78 10.49 24.12
CA LYS A 465 -9.90 10.24 23.18
C LYS A 465 -9.63 9.01 22.32
N ALA A 466 -8.42 8.85 21.81
CA ALA A 466 -8.03 7.70 21.00
C ALA A 466 -7.95 6.40 21.82
N ILE A 467 -7.49 6.45 23.08
CA ILE A 467 -7.47 5.30 24.00
C ILE A 467 -8.91 4.84 24.28
N ALA A 468 -9.79 5.75 24.68
CA ALA A 468 -11.19 5.45 24.94
C ALA A 468 -11.90 4.88 23.70
N PHE A 469 -11.58 5.39 22.49
CA PHE A 469 -12.09 4.83 21.24
C PHE A 469 -11.57 3.42 20.97
N ARG A 470 -10.26 3.17 21.14
CA ARG A 470 -9.66 1.83 20.98
C ARG A 470 -10.29 0.83 21.94
N ASP A 471 -10.29 1.16 23.23
CA ASP A 471 -10.65 0.23 24.30
C ASP A 471 -12.14 -0.11 24.29
N SER A 472 -13.02 0.83 23.92
CA SER A 472 -14.46 0.56 23.71
C SER A 472 -14.79 -0.27 22.44
N ASN A 473 -13.79 -0.48 21.57
CA ASN A 473 -13.90 -1.25 20.33
C ASN A 473 -13.02 -2.51 20.30
N ILE A 474 -12.30 -2.83 21.38
CA ILE A 474 -11.74 -4.17 21.64
C ILE A 474 -12.75 -4.91 22.53
N ILE A 475 -13.15 -6.13 22.14
CA ILE A 475 -14.03 -7.00 22.93
C ILE A 475 -13.28 -8.28 23.28
N ASP A 476 -13.34 -8.69 24.54
CA ASP A 476 -12.92 -10.02 24.97
C ASP A 476 -13.92 -11.08 24.49
N VAL A 477 -13.41 -12.13 23.82
CA VAL A 477 -14.21 -13.21 23.22
C VAL A 477 -13.75 -14.58 23.74
N SER A 478 -14.72 -15.49 23.89
CA SER A 478 -14.51 -16.84 24.45
C SER A 478 -14.74 -17.97 23.44
N THR A 479 -15.48 -17.71 22.36
CA THR A 479 -15.83 -18.69 21.34
C THR A 479 -15.62 -18.13 19.93
N TYR A 480 -15.56 -19.01 18.94
CA TYR A 480 -15.42 -18.61 17.55
C TYR A 480 -16.65 -17.83 17.02
N ASP A 481 -17.84 -18.08 17.56
CA ASP A 481 -19.03 -17.30 17.23
C ASP A 481 -19.02 -15.90 17.85
N ASP A 482 -18.48 -15.74 19.07
CA ASP A 482 -18.21 -14.41 19.66
C ASP A 482 -17.24 -13.59 18.77
N LEU A 483 -16.18 -14.24 18.26
CA LEU A 483 -15.24 -13.62 17.33
C LEU A 483 -15.95 -13.17 16.05
N LYS A 484 -16.72 -14.06 15.41
CA LYS A 484 -17.51 -13.73 14.20
C LYS A 484 -18.48 -12.57 14.47
N ALA A 485 -19.15 -12.56 15.62
CA ALA A 485 -20.02 -11.47 16.03
C ALA A 485 -19.26 -10.13 16.17
N ALA A 486 -18.13 -10.10 16.87
CA ALA A 486 -17.31 -8.89 17.04
C ALA A 486 -16.77 -8.34 15.71
N ILE A 487 -16.24 -9.22 14.84
CA ILE A 487 -15.71 -8.85 13.51
C ILE A 487 -16.82 -8.39 12.55
N SER A 488 -18.06 -8.88 12.69
CA SER A 488 -19.21 -8.40 11.91
C SER A 488 -19.62 -6.97 12.31
N GLN A 489 -19.52 -6.62 13.59
CA GLN A 489 -19.73 -5.26 14.12
C GLN A 489 -18.57 -4.30 13.82
N GLY A 490 -17.52 -4.76 13.13
CA GLY A 490 -16.31 -3.99 12.84
C GLY A 490 -15.47 -3.69 14.07
N LYS A 491 -15.62 -4.44 15.16
CA LYS A 491 -14.78 -4.34 16.36
C LYS A 491 -13.56 -5.25 16.25
N TRP A 492 -12.60 -5.05 17.15
CA TRP A 492 -11.49 -5.98 17.36
C TRP A 492 -11.92 -7.01 18.40
N ALA A 493 -11.47 -8.25 18.22
CA ALA A 493 -11.70 -9.33 19.18
C ALA A 493 -10.38 -9.70 19.85
N ARG A 494 -10.37 -9.85 21.18
CA ARG A 494 -9.25 -10.35 21.97
C ARG A 494 -9.67 -11.68 22.58
N GLY A 495 -8.96 -12.77 22.31
CA GLY A 495 -9.36 -14.07 22.83
C GLY A 495 -8.22 -15.08 22.89
N PRO A 496 -8.34 -16.15 23.71
CA PRO A 496 -7.28 -17.13 23.85
C PRO A 496 -7.10 -17.92 22.56
N TRP A 497 -5.85 -18.12 22.14
CA TRP A 497 -5.53 -18.78 20.88
C TRP A 497 -4.31 -19.69 20.99
N SER A 498 -4.50 -20.96 20.66
CA SER A 498 -3.46 -21.98 20.49
C SER A 498 -3.73 -22.89 19.27
N ALA A 499 -4.63 -22.47 18.38
CA ALA A 499 -5.04 -23.22 17.19
C ALA A 499 -4.04 -23.06 16.03
N SER A 500 -4.21 -23.89 14.99
CA SER A 500 -3.23 -24.11 13.93
C SER A 500 -3.06 -22.93 12.95
N ASP A 501 -2.00 -22.99 12.12
CA ASP A 501 -1.82 -22.06 10.99
C ASP A 501 -3.00 -22.16 10.01
N GLU A 502 -3.54 -23.37 9.82
CA GLU A 502 -4.74 -23.65 9.02
C GLU A 502 -6.01 -23.04 9.62
N ASP A 503 -6.17 -23.08 10.94
CA ASP A 503 -7.29 -22.41 11.63
C ASP A 503 -7.23 -20.89 11.51
N GLU A 504 -6.03 -20.28 11.55
CA GLU A 504 -5.87 -18.85 11.32
C GLU A 504 -6.29 -18.44 9.89
N LEU A 505 -5.92 -19.26 8.90
CA LEU A 505 -6.37 -19.06 7.51
C LEU A 505 -7.89 -19.21 7.37
N LYS A 506 -8.51 -20.16 8.07
CA LYS A 506 -9.97 -20.32 8.10
C LYS A 506 -10.68 -19.09 8.70
N VAL A 507 -10.15 -18.51 9.79
CA VAL A 507 -10.67 -17.23 10.34
C VAL A 507 -10.60 -16.11 9.29
N LYS A 508 -9.51 -16.05 8.51
CA LYS A 508 -9.29 -15.06 7.45
C LYS A 508 -10.28 -15.21 6.29
N GLU A 509 -10.58 -16.45 5.89
CA GLU A 509 -11.53 -16.77 4.84
C GLU A 509 -12.99 -16.49 5.25
N GLU A 510 -13.41 -16.96 6.43
CA GLU A 510 -14.80 -16.80 6.89
C GLU A 510 -15.14 -15.37 7.35
N THR A 511 -14.17 -14.63 7.92
CA THR A 511 -14.45 -13.35 8.59
C THR A 511 -13.80 -12.12 7.92
N GLY A 512 -12.74 -12.33 7.14
CA GLY A 512 -11.88 -11.26 6.61
C GLY A 512 -10.98 -10.57 7.63
N ALA A 513 -10.89 -11.06 8.87
CA ALA A 513 -9.94 -10.63 9.88
C ALA A 513 -8.72 -11.55 9.94
N THR A 514 -7.56 -11.03 10.37
CA THR A 514 -6.37 -11.85 10.69
C THR A 514 -5.92 -11.63 12.13
N ILE A 515 -5.05 -12.51 12.64
CA ILE A 515 -4.31 -12.21 13.87
C ILE A 515 -3.45 -10.98 13.60
N ARG A 516 -3.70 -9.92 14.36
CA ARG A 516 -2.93 -8.68 14.31
C ARG A 516 -1.65 -8.81 15.11
N CYS A 517 -1.76 -9.33 16.33
CA CYS A 517 -0.65 -9.77 17.17
C CYS A 517 -1.16 -10.60 18.37
N PHE A 518 -0.23 -11.33 18.98
CA PHE A 518 -0.26 -11.71 20.39
C PHE A 518 0.35 -10.55 21.18
N PRO A 519 -0.43 -9.78 21.98
CA PRO A 519 0.10 -8.63 22.71
C PRO A 519 1.22 -9.02 23.69
N PHE A 520 2.10 -8.09 24.04
CA PHE A 520 3.07 -8.35 25.12
C PHE A 520 2.42 -8.40 26.52
N ASP A 521 1.37 -7.61 26.73
CA ASP A 521 0.52 -7.70 27.92
C ASP A 521 -0.44 -8.89 27.79
N GLN A 522 -0.08 -10.00 28.45
CA GLN A 522 -0.82 -11.26 28.44
C GLN A 522 -1.54 -11.47 29.77
N PRO A 523 -2.85 -11.83 29.77
CA PRO A 523 -3.59 -12.08 30.99
C PRO A 523 -3.12 -13.38 31.65
N GLN A 524 -3.04 -13.40 32.99
CA GLN A 524 -2.57 -14.56 33.72
C GLN A 524 -3.49 -15.79 33.59
N GLY A 525 -2.85 -16.97 33.58
CA GLY A 525 -3.50 -18.28 33.65
C GLY A 525 -3.87 -18.89 32.29
N ILE A 526 -3.78 -20.21 32.21
CA ILE A 526 -4.17 -20.99 31.03
C ILE A 526 -5.68 -20.86 30.83
N LYS A 527 -6.09 -20.54 29.60
CA LYS A 527 -7.49 -20.42 29.18
C LYS A 527 -7.83 -21.51 28.16
N ARG A 528 -9.06 -21.51 27.64
CA ARG A 528 -9.47 -22.36 26.51
C ARG A 528 -9.42 -21.58 25.21
N CYS A 529 -8.82 -22.16 24.17
CA CYS A 529 -8.78 -21.58 22.83
C CYS A 529 -10.20 -21.36 22.31
N LEU A 530 -10.48 -20.16 21.79
CA LEU A 530 -11.79 -19.81 21.23
C LEU A 530 -12.21 -20.66 20.02
N MET A 531 -11.23 -21.31 19.35
CA MET A 531 -11.43 -22.10 18.14
C MET A 531 -11.58 -23.61 18.44
N THR A 532 -10.63 -24.19 19.18
CA THR A 532 -10.59 -25.66 19.42
C THR A 532 -11.08 -26.08 20.80
N GLY A 533 -11.09 -25.17 21.79
CA GLY A 533 -11.40 -25.47 23.20
C GLY A 533 -10.22 -26.01 24.03
N ASP A 534 -9.07 -26.23 23.40
CA ASP A 534 -7.81 -26.71 24.02
C ASP A 534 -7.17 -25.68 24.96
N PRO A 535 -6.22 -26.07 25.82
CA PRO A 535 -5.39 -25.13 26.58
C PRO A 535 -4.73 -24.07 25.68
N ALA A 536 -4.86 -22.80 26.07
CA ALA A 536 -4.23 -21.65 25.42
C ALA A 536 -3.54 -20.78 26.49
N GLU A 537 -2.23 -20.56 26.32
CA GLU A 537 -1.40 -19.76 27.23
C GLU A 537 -1.41 -18.26 26.85
N GLU A 538 -1.65 -17.94 25.58
CA GLU A 538 -1.69 -16.58 25.05
C GLU A 538 -3.08 -16.19 24.55
N VAL A 539 -3.35 -14.88 24.55
CA VAL A 539 -4.46 -14.25 23.80
C VAL A 539 -3.93 -13.57 22.54
N ALA A 540 -4.72 -13.66 21.48
CA ALA A 540 -4.49 -12.99 20.21
C ALA A 540 -5.53 -11.87 19.99
N ILE A 541 -5.12 -10.82 19.28
CA ILE A 541 -5.99 -9.76 18.76
C ILE A 541 -6.35 -10.07 17.31
N PHE A 542 -7.64 -10.12 16.99
CA PHE A 542 -8.18 -10.28 15.65
C PHE A 542 -8.85 -8.99 15.19
N ALA A 543 -8.56 -8.57 13.94
CA ALA A 543 -9.24 -7.44 13.33
C ALA A 543 -9.25 -7.51 11.80
N LYS A 544 -10.26 -6.88 11.20
CA LYS A 544 -10.18 -6.43 9.80
C LYS A 544 -9.12 -5.34 9.68
N TYR A 545 -8.32 -5.39 8.62
CA TYR A 545 -7.16 -4.52 8.43
C TYR A 545 -7.19 -3.84 7.05
N PHE A 546 -6.27 -2.91 6.81
CA PHE A 546 -6.06 -2.34 5.46
C PHE A 546 -5.44 -3.40 4.55
N ARG A 547 -6.32 -4.17 3.88
CA ARG A 547 -6.02 -5.39 3.11
C ARG A 547 -4.78 -5.27 2.21
N THR A 548 -3.74 -6.03 2.55
CA THR A 548 -2.64 -6.40 1.68
C THR A 548 -3.14 -7.41 0.64
N ILE A 549 -2.66 -7.36 -0.61
CA ILE A 549 -2.92 -8.42 -1.62
C ILE A 549 -1.58 -9.07 -1.96
N THR A 550 -0.97 -9.68 -0.95
CA THR A 550 0.27 -10.47 -1.06
C THR A 550 0.05 -11.93 -0.70
N SER A 551 -0.99 -12.26 0.08
CA SER A 551 -1.42 -13.64 0.33
C SER A 551 -2.60 -14.02 -0.57
N ILE A 552 -2.34 -14.26 -1.86
CA ILE A 552 -3.03 -15.36 -2.53
C ILE A 552 -2.30 -16.61 -2.03
N PRO A 553 -2.98 -17.58 -1.37
CA PRO A 553 -2.31 -18.82 -1.02
C PRO A 553 -1.94 -19.53 -2.32
N ILE A 554 -0.65 -19.54 -2.66
CA ILE A 554 -0.14 -20.45 -3.69
C ILE A 554 -0.30 -21.85 -3.10
N PRO A 555 -1.08 -22.76 -3.71
CA PRO A 555 -1.24 -24.10 -3.19
C PRO A 555 0.14 -24.79 -3.16
N ARG A 556 0.54 -25.33 -1.99
CA ARG A 556 1.83 -26.00 -1.77
C ARG A 556 2.01 -27.34 -2.55
N ASN A 557 1.22 -27.55 -3.60
CA ASN A 557 1.16 -28.78 -4.40
C ASN A 557 1.92 -28.69 -5.73
N VAL A 558 2.86 -27.74 -5.88
CA VAL A 558 3.92 -27.84 -6.89
C VAL A 558 5.16 -28.40 -6.23
N ALA A 559 5.20 -29.73 -6.10
CA ALA A 559 6.40 -30.44 -5.69
C ALA A 559 7.45 -30.36 -6.80
N ILE A 560 8.26 -29.29 -6.81
CA ILE A 560 9.52 -29.27 -7.55
C ILE A 560 10.40 -30.33 -6.91
N ALA A 561 10.70 -31.39 -7.66
CA ALA A 561 11.50 -32.51 -7.18
C ALA A 561 12.97 -32.10 -6.98
N THR A 562 13.27 -31.50 -5.82
CA THR A 562 14.65 -31.38 -5.33
C THR A 562 15.18 -32.80 -5.06
N PRO A 563 16.31 -33.22 -5.66
CA PRO A 563 16.89 -34.52 -5.33
C PRO A 563 17.33 -34.51 -3.87
N LYS A 564 16.74 -35.42 -3.07
CA LYS A 564 17.17 -35.64 -1.68
C LYS A 564 18.64 -36.05 -1.69
N MET A 565 19.51 -35.26 -1.06
CA MET A 565 20.81 -35.77 -0.63
C MET A 565 20.58 -36.89 0.40
N PRO A 566 21.25 -38.05 0.29
CA PRO A 566 21.19 -39.07 1.33
C PRO A 566 21.89 -38.58 2.59
N GLU A 567 21.23 -38.70 3.74
CA GLU A 567 21.89 -38.63 5.04
C GLU A 567 22.87 -39.80 5.17
N LEU A 568 24.17 -39.49 5.29
CA LEU A 568 25.18 -40.46 5.68
C LEU A 568 25.47 -40.31 7.17
N LEU A 569 24.90 -41.23 7.95
CA LEU A 569 25.34 -41.50 9.32
C LEU A 569 26.68 -42.26 9.28
N SER A 570 27.75 -41.65 9.78
CA SER A 570 28.90 -42.42 10.29
C SER A 570 29.66 -41.62 11.34
N ASN A 571 29.84 -42.24 12.51
CA ASN A 571 30.73 -41.74 13.56
C ASN A 571 32.22 -41.94 13.19
N ASN A 572 33.07 -41.38 14.05
CA ASN A 572 34.47 -41.71 14.33
C ASN A 572 35.60 -41.01 13.54
N GLU A 573 36.37 -40.25 14.34
CA GLU A 573 37.83 -40.37 14.56
C GLU A 573 38.83 -40.03 13.44
N MET A 574 39.68 -39.04 13.78
CA MET A 574 41.10 -38.90 13.44
C MET A 574 41.81 -40.10 12.80
N TYR A 575 42.46 -39.88 11.64
CA TYR A 575 43.93 -39.67 11.56
C TYR A 575 44.38 -39.33 10.11
N ASP A 576 45.65 -38.91 9.98
CA ASP A 576 46.32 -38.36 8.78
C ASP A 576 46.41 -39.31 7.56
N MET A 577 46.53 -38.76 6.35
CA MET A 577 47.77 -38.75 5.54
C MET A 577 47.61 -38.02 4.18
N GLU A 578 48.74 -37.69 3.54
CA GLU A 578 48.94 -36.64 2.52
C GLU A 578 48.99 -37.13 1.03
N GLU A 579 49.20 -36.17 0.11
CA GLU A 579 49.57 -36.26 -1.33
C GLU A 579 48.52 -36.86 -2.32
N GLU A 580 47.99 -36.20 -3.37
CA GLU A 580 48.44 -35.30 -4.48
C GLU A 580 48.61 -36.05 -5.85
N VAL A 581 48.34 -35.34 -6.97
CA VAL A 581 48.80 -35.59 -8.38
C VAL A 581 47.86 -36.30 -9.41
N VAL A 582 47.04 -35.49 -10.09
CA VAL A 582 47.01 -35.23 -11.58
C VAL A 582 46.71 -36.34 -12.65
N LYS A 583 45.62 -36.10 -13.43
CA LYS A 583 45.30 -36.43 -14.86
C LYS A 583 44.97 -37.87 -15.36
N HIS A 584 43.91 -37.93 -16.17
CA HIS A 584 43.45 -38.99 -17.12
C HIS A 584 44.45 -39.31 -18.27
N PRO A 585 44.33 -40.42 -19.07
CA PRO A 585 43.07 -41.10 -19.48
C PRO A 585 43.03 -42.66 -19.71
N ILE A 586 41.80 -43.21 -19.68
CA ILE A 586 41.23 -44.32 -20.50
C ILE A 586 41.82 -45.77 -20.41
N GLN A 587 40.89 -46.75 -20.28
CA GLN A 587 40.97 -48.21 -20.50
C GLN A 587 41.70 -49.12 -19.47
N ARG A 588 40.93 -49.73 -18.55
CA ARG A 588 40.56 -51.18 -18.51
C ARG A 588 39.73 -51.52 -17.26
N LEU A 589 39.19 -52.75 -17.24
CA LEU A 589 38.46 -53.42 -16.13
C LEU A 589 37.04 -52.87 -15.82
N THR A 590 36.00 -53.67 -15.54
CA THR A 590 35.68 -55.06 -15.99
C THR A 590 34.15 -55.24 -15.93
N LYS A 591 33.62 -56.36 -16.43
CA LYS A 591 32.23 -56.78 -16.16
C LYS A 591 32.08 -57.05 -14.65
N GLU A 592 31.30 -56.25 -13.91
CA GLU A 592 30.43 -56.65 -12.76
C GLU A 592 29.85 -55.46 -11.97
N THR A 593 29.16 -54.53 -12.64
CA THR A 593 28.13 -53.66 -12.00
C THR A 593 27.28 -52.97 -13.07
N LYS A 594 26.43 -53.73 -13.76
CA LYS A 594 25.54 -53.17 -14.80
C LYS A 594 24.12 -53.75 -14.75
N GLN A 595 23.47 -53.59 -13.60
CA GLN A 595 22.05 -53.90 -13.39
C GLN A 595 21.43 -52.99 -12.32
N ARG A 596 21.44 -51.67 -12.57
CA ARG A 596 20.64 -50.57 -11.96
C ARG A 596 21.32 -49.23 -12.26
N THR A 597 21.02 -48.62 -13.42
CA THR A 597 21.26 -47.19 -13.83
C THR A 597 21.22 -47.03 -15.37
N VAL A 598 20.15 -47.52 -16.02
CA VAL A 598 19.96 -47.32 -17.49
C VAL A 598 18.54 -46.84 -17.85
N GLY A 599 17.53 -47.10 -17.01
CA GLY A 599 16.16 -46.64 -17.25
C GLY A 599 16.00 -45.11 -17.15
N GLU A 600 16.54 -44.49 -16.10
CA GLU A 600 16.29 -43.08 -15.78
C GLU A 600 17.02 -42.10 -16.72
N PHE A 601 18.20 -42.49 -17.21
CA PHE A 601 18.98 -41.67 -18.15
C PHE A 601 18.35 -41.61 -19.56
N LEU A 602 17.65 -42.67 -19.99
CA LEU A 602 16.94 -42.67 -21.28
C LEU A 602 15.69 -41.79 -21.27
N VAL A 603 14.94 -41.77 -20.16
CA VAL A 603 13.72 -40.94 -20.05
C VAL A 603 14.08 -39.46 -20.12
N TRP A 604 15.13 -39.03 -19.42
CA TRP A 604 15.60 -37.63 -19.46
C TRP A 604 16.11 -37.23 -20.86
N PHE A 605 16.89 -38.09 -21.53
CA PHE A 605 17.42 -37.79 -22.86
C PHE A 605 16.32 -37.74 -23.95
N CYS A 606 15.29 -38.58 -23.83
CA CYS A 606 14.10 -38.51 -24.70
C CYS A 606 13.30 -37.22 -24.47
N TYR A 607 13.11 -36.79 -23.22
CA TYR A 607 12.36 -35.56 -22.92
C TYR A 607 13.06 -34.31 -23.46
N VAL A 608 14.38 -34.20 -23.26
CA VAL A 608 15.19 -33.06 -23.75
C VAL A 608 15.27 -33.02 -25.28
N LYS A 609 15.25 -34.16 -25.98
CA LYS A 609 15.16 -34.18 -27.45
C LYS A 609 13.75 -33.96 -27.99
N PHE A 610 12.71 -34.38 -27.28
CA PHE A 610 11.32 -34.10 -27.69
C PHE A 610 11.02 -32.60 -27.65
N ALA A 611 11.44 -31.91 -26.58
CA ALA A 611 11.30 -30.46 -26.45
C ALA A 611 12.01 -29.67 -27.58
N ASN A 612 13.17 -30.13 -28.04
CA ASN A 612 13.92 -29.50 -29.13
C ASN A 612 13.43 -29.87 -30.55
N ALA A 613 12.65 -30.95 -30.71
CA ALA A 613 12.16 -31.40 -32.01
C ALA A 613 10.85 -30.72 -32.46
N VAL A 614 10.06 -30.17 -31.52
CA VAL A 614 8.76 -29.54 -31.82
C VAL A 614 8.89 -28.16 -32.51
N GLN A 615 10.09 -27.58 -32.58
CA GLN A 615 10.30 -26.28 -33.23
C GLN A 615 10.61 -26.31 -34.74
N ASN A 616 10.72 -27.48 -35.41
CA ASN A 616 10.98 -27.50 -36.86
C ASN A 616 10.31 -28.64 -37.66
N VAL A 617 9.40 -28.20 -38.55
CA VAL A 617 9.02 -28.81 -39.84
C VAL A 617 8.14 -30.07 -39.83
N THR A 618 7.03 -29.92 -40.57
CA THR A 618 6.11 -30.96 -41.05
C THR A 618 6.79 -32.02 -41.93
N SER A 619 6.74 -33.31 -41.56
CA SER A 619 6.50 -34.45 -42.48
C SER A 619 6.60 -35.84 -41.82
N SER A 620 5.69 -36.74 -42.23
CA SER A 620 5.74 -38.21 -42.11
C SER A 620 5.70 -38.88 -40.71
N VAL A 621 4.49 -39.32 -40.34
CA VAL A 621 4.21 -40.21 -39.18
C VAL A 621 4.91 -41.58 -39.28
N SER A 622 5.36 -41.98 -40.47
CA SER A 622 5.97 -43.30 -40.72
C SER A 622 7.26 -43.54 -39.92
N LEU A 623 8.13 -42.54 -39.77
CA LEU A 623 9.40 -42.72 -39.06
C LEU A 623 9.21 -42.93 -37.55
N PHE A 624 8.19 -42.30 -36.96
CA PHE A 624 7.91 -42.43 -35.52
C PHE A 624 7.48 -43.86 -35.16
N LEU A 625 6.69 -44.51 -36.02
CA LEU A 625 6.21 -45.88 -35.83
C LEU A 625 7.32 -46.92 -35.97
N GLU A 626 8.29 -46.73 -36.87
CA GLU A 626 9.46 -47.60 -36.97
C GLU A 626 10.42 -47.44 -35.77
N PHE A 627 10.61 -46.20 -35.29
CA PHE A 627 11.43 -45.93 -34.11
C PHE A 627 10.91 -46.66 -32.86
N CYS A 628 9.60 -46.55 -32.58
CA CYS A 628 8.94 -47.27 -31.50
C CYS A 628 9.05 -48.80 -31.62
N ARG A 629 9.10 -49.34 -32.85
CA ARG A 629 9.27 -50.78 -33.10
C ARG A 629 10.68 -51.29 -32.80
N SER A 630 11.68 -50.42 -32.85
CA SER A 630 13.08 -50.74 -32.53
C SER A 630 13.42 -50.66 -31.03
N ALA A 631 12.72 -49.81 -30.29
CA ALA A 631 13.04 -49.48 -28.89
C ALA A 631 12.50 -50.49 -27.85
N LEU A 632 11.64 -51.43 -28.24
CA LEU A 632 11.05 -52.42 -27.34
C LEU A 632 11.86 -53.73 -27.26
N CYS A 633 12.66 -53.87 -26.20
CA CYS A 633 13.28 -55.14 -25.85
C CYS A 633 12.25 -56.15 -25.29
N GLY A 634 12.04 -57.24 -26.02
CA GLY A 634 11.81 -58.58 -25.45
C GLY A 634 10.63 -58.78 -24.49
N LEU A 635 9.39 -58.64 -24.97
CA LEU A 635 8.29 -59.58 -24.68
C LEU A 635 7.01 -59.34 -25.52
N TRP A 636 6.94 -58.25 -26.29
CA TRP A 636 5.72 -57.77 -26.95
C TRP A 636 5.82 -57.69 -28.49
N ARG A 637 6.66 -58.51 -29.13
CA ARG A 637 6.91 -58.41 -30.59
C ARG A 637 5.78 -58.95 -31.48
N ASP A 638 4.95 -59.84 -30.94
CA ASP A 638 4.02 -60.66 -31.75
C ASP A 638 2.54 -60.25 -31.61
N LEU A 639 2.25 -59.07 -31.05
CA LEU A 639 0.88 -58.54 -31.00
C LEU A 639 0.50 -57.77 -32.28
N PRO A 640 -0.74 -57.93 -32.79
CA PRO A 640 -1.25 -57.13 -33.90
C PRO A 640 -1.28 -55.63 -33.58
N LEU A 641 -1.03 -54.78 -34.57
CA LEU A 641 -0.97 -53.32 -34.41
C LEU A 641 -2.25 -52.73 -33.79
N SER A 642 -3.42 -53.34 -34.06
CA SER A 642 -4.70 -52.97 -33.46
C SER A 642 -4.74 -53.14 -31.94
N HIS A 643 -4.08 -54.16 -31.38
CA HIS A 643 -4.05 -54.40 -29.94
C HIS A 643 -3.12 -53.43 -29.22
N VAL A 644 -2.00 -53.05 -29.85
CA VAL A 644 -1.10 -52.01 -29.32
C VAL A 644 -1.83 -50.65 -29.26
N ILE A 645 -2.59 -50.31 -30.30
CA ILE A 645 -3.42 -49.10 -30.33
C ILE A 645 -4.52 -49.15 -29.26
N ILE A 646 -5.21 -50.29 -29.08
CA ILE A 646 -6.22 -50.46 -28.03
C ILE A 646 -5.59 -50.32 -26.64
N ILE A 647 -4.44 -50.93 -26.35
CA ILE A 647 -3.79 -50.83 -25.03
C ILE A 647 -3.36 -49.40 -24.71
N ILE A 648 -2.85 -48.64 -25.70
CA ILE A 648 -2.49 -47.23 -25.53
C ILE A 648 -3.75 -46.36 -25.30
N ILE A 649 -4.83 -46.60 -26.04
CA ILE A 649 -6.09 -45.86 -25.89
C ILE A 649 -6.77 -46.18 -24.55
N THR A 650 -6.81 -47.45 -24.13
CA THR A 650 -7.39 -47.86 -22.84
C THR A 650 -6.58 -47.33 -21.66
N SER A 651 -5.25 -47.30 -21.74
CA SER A 651 -4.40 -46.74 -20.67
C SER A 651 -4.51 -45.22 -20.54
N CYS A 652 -4.94 -44.52 -21.59
CA CYS A 652 -5.24 -43.07 -21.55
C CYS A 652 -6.70 -42.76 -21.21
N LEU A 653 -7.59 -43.75 -21.07
CA LEU A 653 -9.03 -43.55 -20.82
C LEU A 653 -9.51 -44.13 -19.47
N THR A 654 -8.64 -44.72 -18.65
CA THR A 654 -9.02 -45.31 -17.34
C THR A 654 -8.95 -44.36 -16.14
N GLU A 655 -8.68 -43.06 -16.32
CA GLU A 655 -8.77 -42.06 -15.23
C GLU A 655 -10.01 -41.13 -15.30
N GLN A 656 -10.97 -41.36 -16.19
CA GLN A 656 -12.22 -40.57 -16.22
C GLN A 656 -13.51 -41.40 -16.41
N GLY A 657 -14.09 -41.84 -15.29
CA GLY A 657 -15.55 -41.82 -15.04
C GLY A 657 -16.45 -42.91 -15.65
N SER A 658 -17.34 -43.47 -14.82
CA SER A 658 -18.56 -44.19 -15.25
C SER A 658 -19.69 -44.00 -14.22
N VAL A 659 -20.95 -43.98 -14.69
CA VAL A 659 -22.08 -43.27 -14.05
C VAL A 659 -23.43 -43.99 -14.33
N LEU A 660 -24.42 -43.84 -13.41
CA LEU A 660 -25.87 -44.25 -13.47
C LEU A 660 -26.24 -45.74 -13.21
N PHE A 661 -27.44 -46.15 -12.75
CA PHE A 661 -28.78 -45.54 -12.45
C PHE A 661 -29.38 -46.22 -11.17
N TYR A 662 -30.26 -45.61 -10.35
CA TYR A 662 -31.75 -45.65 -10.48
C TYR A 662 -32.46 -44.67 -9.48
N ALA A 663 -33.78 -44.45 -9.65
CA ALA A 663 -34.54 -43.30 -9.12
C ALA A 663 -35.36 -43.54 -7.82
N CYS A 664 -35.70 -42.47 -7.06
CA CYS A 664 -37.06 -41.84 -7.04
C CYS A 664 -37.28 -40.79 -5.90
N GLN A 665 -38.17 -39.82 -6.16
CA GLN A 665 -39.05 -39.06 -5.24
C GLN A 665 -38.58 -37.82 -4.43
N CYS A 666 -38.97 -36.66 -4.97
CA CYS A 666 -39.60 -35.45 -4.38
C CYS A 666 -38.99 -34.60 -3.23
N ASP A 667 -39.14 -33.29 -3.48
CA ASP A 667 -39.27 -32.12 -2.58
C ASP A 667 -38.04 -31.40 -1.98
N PHE A 668 -37.98 -30.10 -2.31
CA PHE A 668 -37.25 -28.98 -1.68
C PHE A 668 -35.77 -29.16 -1.30
N LEU A 669 -34.89 -28.48 -2.06
CA LEU A 669 -33.84 -27.56 -1.57
C LEU A 669 -33.11 -26.89 -2.75
N CYS A 670 -32.63 -25.65 -2.57
CA CYS A 670 -31.66 -25.05 -3.49
C CYS A 670 -30.24 -25.40 -3.02
N ASP A 671 -29.40 -25.86 -3.93
CA ASP A 671 -28.03 -26.31 -3.63
C ASP A 671 -27.08 -25.12 -3.32
N PRO A 672 -26.34 -25.13 -2.19
CA PRO A 672 -25.33 -24.11 -1.88
C PRO A 672 -23.98 -24.26 -2.61
N ASN A 673 -23.70 -25.38 -3.30
CA ASN A 673 -22.36 -25.71 -3.82
C ASN A 673 -22.05 -25.20 -5.24
N ALA A 674 -22.37 -23.93 -5.54
CA ALA A 674 -21.87 -23.27 -6.75
C ALA A 674 -20.45 -22.72 -6.51
N SER A 675 -19.44 -23.35 -7.13
CA SER A 675 -18.04 -22.93 -7.03
C SER A 675 -17.82 -21.53 -7.63
N ILE A 676 -16.79 -20.82 -7.15
CA ILE A 676 -16.51 -19.43 -7.60
C ILE A 676 -15.73 -19.39 -8.94
N ASP A 677 -15.16 -20.50 -9.41
CA ASP A 677 -14.38 -20.56 -10.66
C ASP A 677 -15.24 -20.69 -11.93
N ASP A 678 -16.45 -21.26 -11.87
CA ASP A 678 -17.32 -21.42 -13.05
C ASP A 678 -17.70 -20.09 -13.72
N LYS A 679 -17.72 -18.98 -12.97
CA LYS A 679 -18.19 -17.66 -13.43
C LYS A 679 -17.31 -16.97 -14.48
N CYS A 680 -16.14 -17.51 -14.80
CA CYS A 680 -15.30 -16.98 -15.87
C CYS A 680 -15.50 -17.70 -17.21
N GLU A 681 -16.00 -18.94 -17.20
CA GLU A 681 -16.06 -19.78 -18.40
C GLU A 681 -17.33 -19.57 -19.24
N SER A 682 -18.46 -19.15 -18.66
CA SER A 682 -19.68 -18.82 -19.41
C SER A 682 -19.75 -17.36 -19.91
N ARG A 683 -18.67 -16.58 -19.72
CA ARG A 683 -18.66 -15.14 -20.02
C ARG A 683 -17.87 -14.82 -21.28
N LEU A 684 -18.46 -14.05 -22.19
CA LEU A 684 -17.88 -13.58 -23.44
C LEU A 684 -17.49 -12.11 -23.40
N TYR A 685 -16.39 -11.78 -24.06
CA TYR A 685 -16.03 -10.45 -24.54
C TYR A 685 -16.51 -10.29 -25.98
N VAL A 686 -17.23 -9.21 -26.28
CA VAL A 686 -17.67 -8.84 -27.64
C VAL A 686 -17.06 -7.48 -28.01
N GLY A 687 -16.03 -7.50 -28.85
CA GLY A 687 -15.33 -6.31 -29.34
C GLY A 687 -15.65 -5.93 -30.78
N ASN A 688 -15.12 -4.77 -31.21
CA ASN A 688 -15.34 -4.15 -32.52
C ASN A 688 -16.80 -3.79 -32.82
N LEU A 689 -17.58 -3.46 -31.79
CA LEU A 689 -18.96 -2.99 -31.95
C LEU A 689 -18.97 -1.60 -32.60
N ASP A 690 -19.82 -1.44 -33.61
CA ASP A 690 -20.12 -0.13 -34.20
C ASP A 690 -20.92 0.73 -33.20
N LEU A 691 -20.65 2.03 -33.14
CA LEU A 691 -21.27 2.96 -32.18
C LEU A 691 -22.79 3.09 -32.36
N ARG A 692 -23.34 2.64 -33.49
CA ARG A 692 -24.80 2.58 -33.77
C ARG A 692 -25.49 1.37 -33.15
N ILE A 693 -24.76 0.36 -32.68
CA ILE A 693 -25.33 -0.84 -32.04
C ILE A 693 -25.77 -0.45 -30.63
N THR A 694 -27.06 -0.64 -30.34
CA THR A 694 -27.62 -0.45 -29.00
C THR A 694 -27.57 -1.75 -28.20
N GLU A 695 -27.63 -1.64 -26.87
CA GLU A 695 -27.74 -2.75 -25.92
C GLU A 695 -28.86 -3.75 -26.31
N ALA A 696 -30.05 -3.25 -26.63
CA ALA A 696 -31.18 -4.06 -27.10
C ALA A 696 -30.91 -4.79 -28.43
N ALA A 697 -30.14 -4.18 -29.33
CA ALA A 697 -29.73 -4.84 -30.57
C ALA A 697 -28.69 -5.93 -30.31
N LEU A 698 -27.74 -5.70 -29.41
CA LEU A 698 -26.75 -6.69 -28.97
C LEU A 698 -27.43 -7.90 -28.32
N LEU A 699 -28.33 -7.67 -27.35
CA LEU A 699 -29.10 -8.74 -26.71
C LEU A 699 -29.88 -9.57 -27.74
N LYS A 700 -30.59 -8.93 -28.68
CA LYS A 700 -31.32 -9.62 -29.75
C LYS A 700 -30.42 -10.44 -30.69
N MET A 701 -29.16 -10.04 -30.85
CA MET A 701 -28.19 -10.77 -31.68
C MET A 701 -27.61 -12.00 -30.98
N PHE A 702 -27.54 -11.99 -29.64
CA PHE A 702 -26.88 -13.03 -28.83
C PHE A 702 -27.87 -13.96 -28.08
N SER A 703 -29.11 -13.52 -27.85
CA SER A 703 -30.16 -14.34 -27.22
C SER A 703 -30.53 -15.67 -27.94
N PRO A 704 -30.30 -15.88 -29.25
CA PRO A 704 -30.59 -17.17 -29.88
C PRO A 704 -29.68 -18.33 -29.49
N PHE A 705 -28.54 -18.06 -28.84
CA PHE A 705 -27.51 -19.07 -28.54
C PHE A 705 -27.58 -19.62 -27.11
N GLY A 706 -28.44 -19.04 -26.26
CA GLY A 706 -28.58 -19.45 -24.87
C GLY A 706 -29.21 -18.38 -23.99
N LYS A 707 -29.42 -18.71 -22.72
CA LYS A 707 -30.00 -17.80 -21.73
C LYS A 707 -28.92 -16.85 -21.19
N ILE A 708 -29.00 -15.58 -21.58
CA ILE A 708 -28.15 -14.51 -21.04
C ILE A 708 -28.51 -14.25 -19.57
N VAL A 709 -27.51 -14.26 -18.69
CA VAL A 709 -27.59 -14.03 -17.24
C VAL A 709 -27.19 -12.59 -16.89
N SER A 710 -26.18 -12.04 -17.58
CA SER A 710 -25.78 -10.64 -17.43
C SER A 710 -25.24 -10.05 -18.74
N GLU A 711 -25.53 -8.77 -18.95
CA GLU A 711 -24.97 -7.96 -20.02
C GLU A 711 -24.30 -6.69 -19.46
N ASP A 712 -23.06 -6.44 -19.87
CA ASP A 712 -22.30 -5.25 -19.50
C ASP A 712 -21.95 -4.50 -20.80
N PHE A 713 -22.79 -3.55 -21.21
CA PHE A 713 -22.50 -2.66 -22.35
C PHE A 713 -21.71 -1.45 -21.87
N LEU A 714 -20.44 -1.31 -22.30
CA LEU A 714 -19.54 -0.33 -21.68
C LEU A 714 -19.59 1.05 -22.32
N TRP A 715 -19.78 2.07 -21.48
CA TRP A 715 -19.83 3.49 -21.85
C TRP A 715 -18.63 4.27 -21.31
N HIS A 716 -18.25 5.35 -21.98
CA HIS A 716 -17.29 6.31 -21.45
C HIS A 716 -17.89 7.06 -20.25
N THR A 717 -17.36 6.81 -19.05
CA THR A 717 -17.87 7.41 -17.80
C THR A 717 -17.24 8.77 -17.46
N ARG A 718 -16.09 9.10 -18.06
CA ARG A 718 -15.30 10.33 -17.84
C ARG A 718 -14.65 10.80 -19.15
N GLY A 719 -14.24 12.06 -19.20
CA GLY A 719 -13.59 12.68 -20.36
C GLY A 719 -14.56 13.27 -21.40
N PRO A 720 -14.06 13.80 -22.53
CA PRO A 720 -14.87 14.53 -23.51
C PRO A 720 -15.90 13.66 -24.25
N LYS A 721 -15.70 12.34 -24.29
CA LYS A 721 -16.62 11.35 -24.89
C LYS A 721 -17.64 10.78 -23.91
N ARG A 722 -17.88 11.44 -22.76
CA ARG A 722 -18.74 10.89 -21.70
C ARG A 722 -20.16 10.64 -22.21
N GLY A 723 -20.63 9.40 -22.09
CA GLY A 723 -21.92 8.95 -22.61
C GLY A 723 -21.86 8.29 -24.00
N GLU A 724 -20.71 8.27 -24.67
CA GLU A 724 -20.50 7.47 -25.88
C GLU A 724 -20.16 6.00 -25.53
N PRO A 725 -20.57 5.02 -26.35
CA PRO A 725 -20.22 3.62 -26.13
C PRO A 725 -18.76 3.34 -26.48
N ARG A 726 -18.09 2.44 -25.73
CA ARG A 726 -16.65 2.15 -25.88
C ARG A 726 -16.32 1.18 -27.02
N GLY A 727 -17.32 0.72 -27.77
CA GLY A 727 -17.14 -0.24 -28.88
C GLY A 727 -16.90 -1.69 -28.45
N PHE A 728 -17.19 -2.04 -27.20
CA PHE A 728 -17.18 -3.42 -26.71
C PHE A 728 -18.15 -3.62 -25.54
N ALA A 729 -18.54 -4.87 -25.32
CA ALA A 729 -19.44 -5.31 -24.25
C ALA A 729 -19.02 -6.68 -23.70
N PHE A 730 -19.58 -7.08 -22.57
CA PHE A 730 -19.52 -8.46 -22.08
C PHE A 730 -20.92 -9.07 -22.00
N ILE A 731 -21.02 -10.37 -22.23
CA ILE A 731 -22.27 -11.16 -22.14
C ILE A 731 -21.97 -12.44 -21.37
N GLU A 732 -22.71 -12.72 -20.32
CA GLU A 732 -22.61 -13.94 -19.50
C GLU A 732 -23.80 -14.85 -19.82
N TYR A 733 -23.53 -16.10 -20.17
CA TYR A 733 -24.55 -17.13 -20.39
C TYR A 733 -24.76 -17.99 -19.16
N SER A 734 -25.85 -18.77 -19.16
CA SER A 734 -26.20 -19.64 -18.04
C SER A 734 -25.35 -20.91 -17.99
N THR A 735 -24.79 -21.34 -19.12
CA THR A 735 -23.80 -22.43 -19.18
C THR A 735 -22.61 -22.07 -20.08
N LYS A 736 -21.53 -22.85 -19.99
CA LYS A 736 -20.30 -22.69 -20.79
C LYS A 736 -20.55 -23.01 -22.28
N GLU A 737 -21.35 -24.04 -22.55
CA GLU A 737 -21.66 -24.52 -23.89
C GLU A 737 -22.45 -23.48 -24.70
N GLU A 738 -23.38 -22.76 -24.04
CA GLU A 738 -24.09 -21.62 -24.64
C GLU A 738 -23.12 -20.51 -25.06
N ALA A 739 -22.11 -20.21 -24.22
CA ALA A 739 -21.10 -19.21 -24.51
C ALA A 739 -20.15 -19.63 -25.65
N GLU A 740 -19.70 -20.88 -25.68
CA GLU A 740 -18.86 -21.42 -26.76
C GLU A 740 -19.61 -21.44 -28.11
N LEU A 741 -20.88 -21.85 -28.12
CA LEU A 741 -21.74 -21.80 -29.31
C LEU A 741 -21.93 -20.36 -29.81
N ALA A 742 -22.18 -19.42 -28.90
CA ALA A 742 -22.30 -18.00 -29.25
C ALA A 742 -20.97 -17.44 -29.80
N LYS A 743 -19.82 -17.81 -29.23
CA LYS A 743 -18.49 -17.45 -29.73
C LYS A 743 -18.28 -17.97 -31.15
N GLU A 744 -18.51 -19.25 -31.41
CA GLU A 744 -18.34 -19.87 -32.74
C GLU A 744 -19.22 -19.21 -33.81
N LYS A 745 -20.50 -18.93 -33.50
CA LYS A 745 -21.46 -18.39 -34.46
C LYS A 745 -21.39 -16.87 -34.65
N MET A 746 -20.81 -16.13 -33.71
CA MET A 746 -20.79 -14.65 -33.75
C MET A 746 -19.41 -14.05 -33.98
N HIS A 747 -18.31 -14.78 -33.76
CA HIS A 747 -16.98 -14.31 -34.14
C HIS A 747 -16.90 -14.12 -35.66
N GLY A 748 -16.37 -12.97 -36.10
CA GLY A 748 -16.27 -12.60 -37.52
C GLY A 748 -17.58 -12.15 -38.17
N ARG A 749 -18.75 -12.35 -37.54
CA ARG A 749 -20.06 -11.98 -38.10
C ARG A 749 -20.16 -10.47 -38.27
N LEU A 750 -20.64 -10.00 -39.42
CA LEU A 750 -20.81 -8.58 -39.70
C LEU A 750 -22.01 -7.98 -38.94
N ALA A 751 -21.74 -6.95 -38.14
CA ALA A 751 -22.72 -6.12 -37.44
C ALA A 751 -22.54 -4.65 -37.89
N CYS A 752 -23.58 -4.05 -38.48
CA CYS A 752 -23.54 -2.69 -39.04
C CYS A 752 -22.38 -2.42 -40.03
N GLY A 753 -21.82 -3.47 -40.66
CA GLY A 753 -20.67 -3.39 -41.58
C GLY A 753 -19.30 -3.69 -40.95
N ARG A 754 -19.22 -4.04 -39.66
CA ARG A 754 -17.97 -4.41 -38.98
C ARG A 754 -18.00 -5.86 -38.49
N PRO A 755 -16.92 -6.65 -38.64
CA PRO A 755 -16.86 -8.01 -38.09
C PRO A 755 -16.70 -7.97 -36.57
N LEU A 756 -17.56 -8.69 -35.84
CA LEU A 756 -17.48 -8.80 -34.39
C LEU A 756 -16.28 -9.64 -33.93
N VAL A 757 -15.64 -9.22 -32.84
CA VAL A 757 -14.55 -9.98 -32.22
C VAL A 757 -15.08 -10.60 -30.92
N VAL A 758 -15.55 -11.83 -30.99
CA VAL A 758 -16.08 -12.56 -29.82
C VAL A 758 -15.03 -13.52 -29.27
N ARG A 759 -14.75 -13.49 -27.96
CA ARG A 759 -13.81 -14.38 -27.26
C ARG A 759 -14.37 -14.73 -25.88
N LEU A 760 -13.93 -15.81 -25.25
CA LEU A 760 -14.20 -16.02 -23.83
C LEU A 760 -13.46 -14.95 -23.01
N ALA A 761 -14.06 -14.50 -21.90
CA ALA A 761 -13.49 -13.46 -21.05
C ALA A 761 -12.20 -13.93 -20.35
N SER A 762 -12.05 -15.24 -20.16
CA SER A 762 -10.85 -15.92 -19.66
C SER A 762 -9.68 -15.95 -20.68
N GLU A 763 -9.93 -15.85 -21.99
CA GLU A 763 -8.93 -16.00 -23.06
C GLU A 763 -8.07 -14.75 -23.31
N LYS A 764 -7.55 -14.09 -22.26
CA LYS A 764 -6.67 -12.93 -22.45
C LYS A 764 -5.49 -12.82 -21.47
N CYS A 765 -4.47 -13.61 -21.75
CA CYS A 765 -3.09 -13.14 -21.76
C CYS A 765 -2.40 -13.63 -23.06
N MET A 766 -1.33 -12.96 -23.50
CA MET A 766 -0.58 -13.13 -24.77
C MET A 766 -1.14 -12.42 -26.03
N LEU A 767 -0.33 -11.46 -26.52
CA LEU A 767 -0.25 -10.87 -27.88
C LEU A 767 -1.46 -10.03 -28.38
N GLU A 768 -1.29 -8.96 -29.17
CA GLU A 768 -0.16 -8.56 -30.03
C GLU A 768 0.26 -7.07 -29.89
N THR A 769 1.52 -6.78 -30.20
CA THR A 769 2.01 -5.51 -30.75
C THR A 769 2.52 -5.77 -32.18
N SER A 770 2.65 -4.73 -33.02
CA SER A 770 2.96 -4.75 -34.48
C SER A 770 1.91 -5.48 -35.35
N ASP A 771 1.31 -4.89 -36.38
CA ASP A 771 1.94 -4.17 -37.49
C ASP A 771 1.11 -2.98 -38.04
N ASN A 772 1.75 -2.14 -38.87
CA ASN A 772 1.14 -0.95 -39.46
C ASN A 772 1.70 -0.66 -40.87
N PRO A 773 0.87 -0.61 -41.93
CA PRO A 773 1.31 -0.06 -43.21
C PRO A 773 0.38 1.03 -43.80
N THR A 774 0.84 2.28 -43.71
CA THR A 774 0.73 3.35 -44.73
C THR A 774 -0.63 3.98 -45.14
N LYS A 775 -0.51 5.29 -45.47
CA LYS A 775 -1.46 6.19 -46.20
C LYS A 775 -2.73 6.62 -45.45
N ALA A 776 -3.30 7.80 -45.71
CA ALA A 776 -2.80 9.08 -46.25
C ALA A 776 -3.93 10.14 -46.12
N THR A 777 -3.60 11.43 -46.14
CA THR A 777 -4.47 12.59 -46.55
C THR A 777 -5.88 12.74 -45.96
N GLY A 778 -6.20 13.93 -45.42
CA GLY A 778 -7.58 14.34 -45.17
C GLY A 778 -7.70 15.60 -44.30
N GLU A 779 -8.19 16.69 -44.87
CA GLU A 779 -8.28 18.01 -44.21
C GLU A 779 -9.56 18.19 -43.36
N GLY A 780 -9.46 19.10 -42.38
CA GLY A 780 -10.49 20.09 -42.05
C GLY A 780 -11.91 19.64 -41.64
N HIS A 781 -12.30 19.98 -40.41
CA HIS A 781 -13.06 21.23 -40.19
C HIS A 781 -13.32 21.50 -38.69
N LYS A 782 -13.28 22.79 -38.30
CA LYS A 782 -13.88 23.26 -37.04
C LYS A 782 -15.39 23.38 -37.24
N MET A 783 -16.17 22.97 -36.23
CA MET A 783 -17.45 23.62 -35.94
C MET A 783 -17.55 23.86 -34.43
N HIS A 784 -17.57 25.14 -34.05
CA HIS A 784 -17.98 25.58 -32.73
C HIS A 784 -19.51 25.67 -32.76
N PHE A 785 -20.21 25.08 -31.78
CA PHE A 785 -21.57 25.53 -31.46
C PHE A 785 -21.77 25.60 -29.96
N SER A 786 -22.29 26.74 -29.53
CA SER A 786 -22.65 27.09 -28.15
C SER A 786 -24.08 26.66 -27.84
N GLY A 787 -24.32 26.14 -26.65
CA GLY A 787 -25.67 25.90 -26.12
C GLY A 787 -25.63 25.73 -24.60
N GLY A 788 -26.20 26.68 -23.87
CA GLY A 788 -26.23 26.69 -22.40
C GLY A 788 -27.59 26.31 -21.82
N GLY A 789 -27.62 26.06 -20.51
CA GLY A 789 -28.80 25.66 -19.74
C GLY A 789 -28.82 24.15 -19.44
N SER A 790 -29.25 23.69 -18.27
CA SER A 790 -29.64 24.41 -17.04
C SER A 790 -29.46 23.47 -15.84
N SER A 791 -29.27 24.01 -14.63
CA SER A 791 -29.17 23.18 -13.42
C SER A 791 -30.52 22.57 -13.05
N MET A 792 -30.57 21.25 -12.82
CA MET A 792 -31.71 20.63 -12.14
C MET A 792 -31.21 19.59 -11.14
N GLY A 793 -31.54 19.81 -9.86
CA GLY A 793 -31.02 19.03 -8.73
C GLY A 793 -31.40 17.55 -8.80
N GLN A 794 -30.52 16.69 -8.30
CA GLN A 794 -30.74 15.24 -8.27
C GLN A 794 -31.88 14.88 -7.31
N THR A 795 -33.09 14.73 -7.86
CA THR A 795 -34.22 14.15 -7.13
C THR A 795 -33.90 12.69 -6.77
N SER A 796 -34.26 12.29 -5.54
CA SER A 796 -34.05 10.94 -5.00
C SER A 796 -34.50 9.84 -5.97
N ARG A 797 -33.77 8.70 -5.94
CA ARG A 797 -34.04 7.51 -6.77
C ARG A 797 -35.50 7.05 -6.66
N ASN A 798 -36.10 7.17 -5.47
CA ASN A 798 -37.50 6.80 -5.23
C ASN A 798 -38.50 7.75 -5.91
N ALA A 799 -38.21 9.05 -5.99
CA ALA A 799 -39.05 10.01 -6.71
C ALA A 799 -39.03 9.75 -8.22
N LYS A 800 -37.87 9.36 -8.77
CA LYS A 800 -37.76 8.95 -10.18
C LYS A 800 -38.53 7.66 -10.47
N ILE A 801 -38.46 6.66 -9.58
CA ILE A 801 -39.23 5.41 -9.70
C ILE A 801 -40.75 5.69 -9.64
N ALA A 802 -41.19 6.58 -8.73
CA ALA A 802 -42.60 6.99 -8.65
C ALA A 802 -43.08 7.72 -9.92
N ALA A 803 -42.29 8.67 -10.44
CA ALA A 803 -42.59 9.38 -11.68
C ALA A 803 -42.65 8.45 -12.90
N ILE A 804 -41.75 7.46 -12.98
CA ILE A 804 -41.74 6.46 -14.06
C ILE A 804 -42.95 5.53 -13.94
N LYS A 805 -43.32 5.06 -12.73
CA LYS A 805 -44.53 4.25 -12.52
C LYS A 805 -45.81 4.99 -12.90
N ASN A 806 -45.95 6.27 -12.52
CA ASN A 806 -47.10 7.07 -12.91
C ASN A 806 -47.16 7.33 -14.42
N LYS A 807 -46.00 7.49 -15.08
CA LYS A 807 -45.94 7.71 -16.53
C LYS A 807 -46.16 6.42 -17.34
N LEU A 808 -45.78 5.25 -16.83
CA LEU A 808 -46.19 3.96 -17.38
C LEU A 808 -47.70 3.77 -17.27
N LYS A 809 -48.28 4.08 -16.10
CA LYS A 809 -49.72 3.96 -15.86
C LYS A 809 -50.55 4.88 -16.78
N SER A 810 -50.10 6.12 -17.03
CA SER A 810 -50.77 7.00 -18.01
C SER A 810 -50.67 6.47 -19.45
N LEU A 811 -49.57 5.83 -19.83
CA LEU A 811 -49.40 5.23 -21.16
C LEU A 811 -50.26 3.95 -21.33
N GLU A 812 -50.50 3.19 -20.26
CA GLU A 812 -51.46 2.08 -20.25
C GLU A 812 -52.92 2.55 -20.34
N GLU A 813 -53.25 3.68 -19.69
CA GLU A 813 -54.56 4.34 -19.80
C GLU A 813 -54.80 4.97 -21.19
N GLU A 814 -53.75 5.51 -21.84
CA GLU A 814 -53.82 5.97 -23.23
C GLU A 814 -53.92 4.81 -24.24
N SER A 815 -53.18 3.71 -24.02
CA SER A 815 -53.23 2.50 -24.84
C SER A 815 -54.62 1.83 -24.80
N SER A 816 -55.25 1.80 -23.62
CA SER A 816 -56.60 1.26 -23.45
C SER A 816 -57.70 2.17 -24.02
N ARG A 817 -57.51 3.50 -24.03
CA ARG A 817 -58.37 4.43 -24.79
C ARG A 817 -58.23 4.22 -26.31
N SER A 818 -57.01 4.12 -26.83
CA SER A 818 -56.74 3.87 -28.25
C SER A 818 -57.36 2.55 -28.75
N LYS A 819 -57.35 1.49 -27.92
CA LYS A 819 -58.02 0.22 -28.23
C LYS A 819 -59.55 0.32 -28.26
N LYS A 820 -60.18 1.14 -27.40
CA LYS A 820 -61.63 1.39 -27.48
C LYS A 820 -62.02 2.18 -28.73
N GLN A 821 -61.23 3.20 -29.11
CA GLN A 821 -61.46 3.99 -30.33
C GLN A 821 -61.43 3.10 -31.59
N LYS A 822 -60.43 2.20 -31.69
CA LYS A 822 -60.32 1.25 -32.82
C LYS A 822 -61.40 0.15 -32.88
N GLN A 823 -62.26 0.05 -31.87
CA GLN A 823 -63.36 -0.94 -31.85
C GLN A 823 -64.72 -0.31 -32.13
N THR A 824 -64.85 1.03 -32.09
CA THR A 824 -66.03 1.76 -32.57
C THR A 824 -65.97 2.06 -34.06
N ASP A 825 -64.77 2.26 -34.63
CA ASP A 825 -64.58 2.67 -36.03
C ASP A 825 -64.64 1.48 -37.03
N ASN A 826 -65.15 0.33 -36.60
CA ASN A 826 -65.25 -0.90 -37.41
C ASN A 826 -66.69 -1.47 -37.46
N ILE A 827 -67.69 -0.70 -37.02
CA ILE A 827 -69.12 -0.95 -37.25
C ILE A 827 -69.80 0.38 -37.63
N SER A 828 -69.53 0.85 -38.85
CA SER A 828 -70.28 1.90 -39.56
C SER A 828 -70.02 1.80 -41.07
#